data_AF-A0A072TE40-F1
#
_entry.id   AF-A0A072TE40-F1
#
_cell.length_a   1.000
_cell.length_b   1.000
_cell.length_c   1.000
_cell.angle_alpha   90.00
_cell.angle_beta   90.00
_cell.angle_gamma   90.00
#
_symmetry.space_group_name_H-M   'P 1'
#
loop_
_entity.id
_entity.type
_entity.pdbx_description
1 polymer ?
#
loop_
_entity_poly.entity_id
_entity_poly.type
_entity_poly.pdbx_seq_one_letter_code
_entity_poly.pdbx_strand_id
1 'polypeptide(L)'
;MALISLRQLLDHAAEHDYGVPAFNVNNLEQIQAIMEAAEDTKSPVILQASAGARKYAGESYLRHMVLAAIESHPDIPVVLHQDHGGSPAVCQMSIRSGFSSVMMDGSLEEDMKTPSSYDYNVRVTRTVCEMSHAIGVSVEGELGCLGSLETGEAGEEDGVGAAGKLSHDMLLTDPDQARDFVEQTGVDALAIAIGTSHGAYKFTRKPSGDILAIDRIAQIHARIPDTHLVMHGSSSVPQEWLEIIRQYGGDIKETYGVPVEEIQRGIRNGVRKVNIDTDIRLAMTGAMRELFAKQPSEFDPRKAFAVARQAARDICKVRLLSADFARLGDEVRAIEAAGADWLHFDVMDNHYVPNLTVGPMVCAALRPYTSLPIDVHLMVRPVDALVDAFAQAGANSISFHPEASDHVHRTVHQIKNRGCRAGLALNPATPLTWLSELLDDLDFVLLMSVNPGFGGQSFIESVLQKIRVAAMHIDRGGGWCGHARCRVCGVWRTRLSERDRRVAHPRRARTRRRAARVIAGISEEDTRMQALIFDVDGTLADTEAAHREAFNAAFAEVGLDWYWDEALYSRLLKVAGGKERIQHYWSCIEPEEAMGAEVKETIDAIHVIKTNYYAERVRGGAVPLRPGIRRLIDEANGAGLPLAIATTTTPANVDALLSSPLGIDWRKRFVAVCDASTASVKKPAPDVYYAALRQLAVPAAECIAFEDSENGLRAARAAGIPAVITPTAYTAWQRFDGALLVLPHLGDPDRLMPQGMLGVERRWVDLDLLRSLHAH
;
A
#
# COMPACT_ATOMS: atom_id res chain seq x y z
N MET A 1 -13.54 -12.96 -9.68
CA MET A 1 -13.35 -12.94 -11.16
C MET A 1 -12.59 -14.19 -11.60
N ALA A 2 -12.37 -14.44 -12.89
CA ALA A 2 -11.51 -15.55 -13.33
C ALA A 2 -10.03 -15.16 -13.26
N LEU A 3 -9.15 -16.12 -12.94
CA LEU A 3 -7.70 -15.96 -13.06
C LEU A 3 -7.31 -15.82 -14.55
N ILE A 4 -6.22 -15.11 -14.82
CA ILE A 4 -5.64 -15.05 -16.17
C ILE A 4 -4.50 -16.07 -16.32
N SER A 5 -4.14 -16.42 -17.54
CA SER A 5 -3.02 -17.32 -17.82
C SER A 5 -1.68 -16.58 -17.67
N LEU A 6 -0.62 -17.31 -17.30
CA LEU A 6 0.73 -16.72 -17.24
C LEU A 6 1.13 -16.17 -18.61
N ARG A 7 0.83 -16.90 -19.68
CA ARG A 7 1.15 -16.51 -21.05
C ARG A 7 0.59 -15.14 -21.40
N GLN A 8 -0.71 -14.91 -21.13
CA GLN A 8 -1.35 -13.61 -21.40
C GLN A 8 -0.64 -12.47 -20.66
N LEU A 9 -0.26 -12.69 -19.40
CA LEU A 9 0.41 -11.68 -18.59
C LEU A 9 1.83 -11.40 -19.08
N LEU A 10 2.59 -12.44 -19.42
CA LEU A 10 3.98 -12.28 -19.87
C LEU A 10 4.06 -11.71 -21.30
N ASP A 11 3.10 -12.04 -22.18
CA ASP A 11 2.96 -11.40 -23.49
C ASP A 11 2.78 -9.88 -23.33
N HIS A 12 1.86 -9.46 -22.46
CA HIS A 12 1.65 -8.03 -22.17
C HIS A 12 2.91 -7.39 -21.54
N ALA A 13 3.62 -8.09 -20.65
CA ALA A 13 4.87 -7.61 -20.08
C ALA A 13 5.96 -7.41 -21.14
N ALA A 14 6.02 -8.29 -22.14
CA ALA A 14 6.94 -8.15 -23.26
C ALA A 14 6.57 -7.00 -24.21
N GLU A 15 5.28 -6.82 -24.53
CA GLU A 15 4.77 -5.73 -25.36
C GLU A 15 5.04 -4.34 -24.77
N HIS A 16 5.16 -4.26 -23.44
CA HIS A 16 5.32 -3.01 -22.69
C HIS A 16 6.65 -2.90 -21.93
N ASP A 17 7.62 -3.75 -22.24
CA ASP A 17 9.00 -3.68 -21.72
C ASP A 17 9.16 -3.67 -20.19
N TYR A 18 8.32 -4.43 -19.49
CA TYR A 18 8.41 -4.57 -18.03
C TYR A 18 8.52 -6.03 -17.59
N GLY A 19 8.75 -6.25 -16.29
CA GLY A 19 8.80 -7.58 -15.67
C GLY A 19 7.75 -7.72 -14.58
N VAL A 20 7.29 -8.95 -14.34
CA VAL A 20 6.28 -9.24 -13.32
C VAL A 20 6.92 -10.02 -12.16
N PRO A 21 6.93 -9.47 -10.95
CA PRO A 21 7.30 -10.23 -9.77
C PRO A 21 6.32 -11.39 -9.55
N ALA A 22 6.86 -12.59 -9.32
CA ALA A 22 6.13 -13.75 -8.87
C ALA A 22 6.44 -14.01 -7.40
N PHE A 23 5.44 -13.82 -6.55
CA PHE A 23 5.60 -13.88 -5.11
C PHE A 23 5.10 -15.21 -4.56
N ASN A 24 5.94 -15.91 -3.81
CA ASN A 24 5.52 -17.13 -3.12
C ASN A 24 4.52 -16.82 -2.00
N VAL A 25 3.51 -17.68 -1.86
CA VAL A 25 2.49 -17.57 -0.82
C VAL A 25 2.31 -18.88 -0.06
N ASN A 26 2.22 -18.76 1.26
CA ASN A 26 2.05 -19.87 2.20
C ASN A 26 0.86 -19.64 3.15
N ASN A 27 0.40 -18.40 3.34
CA ASN A 27 -0.70 -18.06 4.24
C ASN A 27 -1.52 -16.84 3.79
N LEU A 28 -2.51 -16.46 4.60
CA LEU A 28 -3.42 -15.34 4.35
C LEU A 28 -2.68 -14.00 4.32
N GLU A 29 -1.80 -13.76 5.29
CA GLU A 29 -1.11 -12.48 5.46
C GLU A 29 -0.21 -12.16 4.27
N GLN A 30 0.48 -13.15 3.71
CA GLN A 30 1.29 -12.97 2.50
C GLN A 30 0.42 -12.63 1.29
N ILE A 31 -0.68 -13.37 1.08
CA ILE A 31 -1.61 -13.09 -0.02
C ILE A 31 -2.17 -11.66 0.10
N GLN A 32 -2.62 -11.26 1.30
CA GLN A 32 -3.11 -9.91 1.54
C GLN A 32 -2.04 -8.86 1.28
N ALA A 33 -0.82 -9.05 1.78
CA ALA A 33 0.29 -8.12 1.55
C ALA A 33 0.58 -7.91 0.06
N ILE A 34 0.61 -9.00 -0.72
CA ILE A 34 0.89 -8.96 -2.15
C ILE A 34 -0.26 -8.28 -2.91
N MET A 35 -1.51 -8.64 -2.59
CA MET A 35 -2.68 -8.09 -3.27
C MET A 35 -2.91 -6.61 -2.93
N GLU A 36 -2.74 -6.21 -1.67
CA GLU A 36 -2.78 -4.81 -1.25
C GLU A 36 -1.65 -4.00 -1.92
N ALA A 37 -0.46 -4.58 -2.11
CA ALA A 37 0.62 -3.93 -2.85
C ALA A 37 0.28 -3.80 -4.34
N ALA A 38 -0.25 -4.85 -4.96
CA ALA A 38 -0.66 -4.86 -6.36
C ALA A 38 -1.80 -3.87 -6.64
N GLU A 39 -2.75 -3.72 -5.72
CA GLU A 39 -3.82 -2.72 -5.81
C GLU A 39 -3.30 -1.29 -5.66
N ASP A 40 -2.46 -1.04 -4.64
CA ASP A 40 -1.80 0.24 -4.42
C ASP A 40 -1.02 0.71 -5.64
N THR A 41 -0.29 -0.24 -6.25
CA THR A 41 0.46 0.07 -7.44
C THR A 41 -0.43 0.06 -8.65
N LYS A 42 -1.55 -0.68 -8.72
CA LYS A 42 -2.30 -1.05 -9.94
C LYS A 42 -1.52 -1.95 -10.90
N SER A 43 -0.73 -2.86 -10.35
CA SER A 43 0.09 -3.79 -11.11
C SER A 43 -0.57 -5.16 -11.19
N PRO A 44 -0.42 -5.89 -12.31
CA PRO A 44 -0.76 -7.31 -12.33
C PRO A 44 0.21 -8.10 -11.45
N VAL A 45 -0.19 -9.29 -11.00
CA VAL A 45 0.63 -10.08 -10.08
C VAL A 45 0.54 -11.57 -10.32
N ILE A 46 1.66 -12.27 -10.06
CA ILE A 46 1.72 -13.74 -10.05
C ILE A 46 1.82 -14.17 -8.58
N LEU A 47 0.78 -14.87 -8.10
CA LEU A 47 0.82 -15.59 -6.83
C LEU A 47 1.33 -16.99 -7.13
N GLN A 48 2.44 -17.40 -6.52
CA GLN A 48 3.02 -18.72 -6.73
C GLN A 48 3.06 -19.58 -5.47
N ALA A 49 2.85 -20.88 -5.64
CA ALA A 49 2.82 -21.83 -4.53
C ALA A 49 3.72 -23.03 -4.82
N SER A 50 4.72 -23.22 -3.96
CA SER A 50 5.62 -24.37 -3.97
C SER A 50 4.95 -25.64 -3.45
N ALA A 51 5.61 -26.79 -3.61
CA ALA A 51 5.18 -28.03 -2.97
C ALA A 51 5.12 -27.90 -1.43
N GLY A 52 6.07 -27.16 -0.83
CA GLY A 52 6.08 -26.88 0.61
C GLY A 52 4.89 -26.02 1.04
N ALA A 53 4.54 -24.99 0.28
CA ALA A 53 3.36 -24.17 0.53
C ALA A 53 2.07 -25.01 0.49
N ARG A 54 1.92 -25.87 -0.53
CA ARG A 54 0.77 -26.79 -0.63
C ARG A 54 0.69 -27.77 0.54
N LYS A 55 1.83 -28.27 1.02
CA LYS A 55 1.91 -29.15 2.19
C LYS A 55 1.60 -28.42 3.50
N TYR A 56 2.07 -27.18 3.65
CA TYR A 56 1.88 -26.37 4.85
C TYR A 56 0.44 -25.86 4.98
N ALA A 57 -0.05 -25.15 3.97
CA ALA A 57 -1.39 -24.56 3.99
C ALA A 57 -2.48 -25.61 3.76
N GLY A 58 -2.17 -26.64 2.98
CA GLY A 58 -3.18 -27.50 2.37
C GLY A 58 -3.71 -26.88 1.08
N GLU A 59 -3.81 -27.71 0.05
CA GLU A 59 -4.21 -27.30 -1.30
C GLU A 59 -5.59 -26.61 -1.34
N SER A 60 -6.57 -27.13 -0.57
CA SER A 60 -7.90 -26.52 -0.48
C SER A 60 -7.89 -25.11 0.13
N TYR A 61 -7.08 -24.88 1.18
CA TYR A 61 -6.97 -23.57 1.82
C TYR A 61 -6.29 -22.58 0.88
N LEU A 62 -5.17 -22.97 0.26
CA LEU A 62 -4.47 -22.12 -0.69
C LEU A 62 -5.37 -21.70 -1.84
N ARG A 63 -6.13 -22.65 -2.43
CA ARG A 63 -7.13 -22.36 -3.46
C ARG A 63 -8.16 -21.34 -2.99
N HIS A 64 -8.77 -21.53 -1.81
CA HIS A 64 -9.83 -20.64 -1.34
C HIS A 64 -9.31 -19.27 -0.92
N MET A 65 -8.08 -19.17 -0.40
CA MET A 65 -7.46 -17.87 -0.12
C MET A 65 -7.21 -17.08 -1.41
N VAL A 66 -6.80 -17.73 -2.49
CA VAL A 66 -6.63 -17.07 -3.80
C VAL A 66 -7.98 -16.69 -4.41
N LEU A 67 -9.02 -17.52 -4.26
CA LEU A 67 -10.38 -17.15 -4.67
C LEU A 67 -10.89 -15.92 -3.90
N ALA A 68 -10.66 -15.86 -2.59
CA ALA A 68 -11.01 -14.70 -1.78
C ALA A 68 -10.24 -13.44 -2.21
N ALA A 69 -8.97 -13.59 -2.60
CA ALA A 69 -8.15 -12.48 -3.10
C ALA A 69 -8.71 -11.88 -4.40
N ILE A 70 -9.08 -12.69 -5.39
CA ILE A 70 -9.64 -12.21 -6.67
C ILE A 70 -11.10 -11.78 -6.58
N GLU A 71 -11.79 -12.10 -5.48
CA GLU A 71 -13.09 -11.53 -5.13
C GLU A 71 -12.91 -10.15 -4.48
N SER A 72 -11.89 -9.99 -3.63
CA SER A 72 -11.61 -8.74 -2.91
C SER A 72 -10.95 -7.67 -3.79
N HIS A 73 -10.17 -8.08 -4.79
CA HIS A 73 -9.45 -7.20 -5.72
C HIS A 73 -9.84 -7.51 -7.17
N PRO A 74 -11.10 -7.22 -7.56
CA PRO A 74 -11.63 -7.62 -8.87
C PRO A 74 -10.81 -7.04 -10.03
N ASP A 75 -10.31 -5.81 -9.91
CA ASP A 75 -9.68 -5.09 -11.01
C ASP A 75 -8.20 -5.47 -11.24
N ILE A 76 -7.63 -6.35 -10.40
CA ILE A 76 -6.23 -6.75 -10.48
C ILE A 76 -6.12 -8.07 -11.26
N PRO A 77 -5.38 -8.11 -12.39
CA PRO A 77 -5.12 -9.37 -13.08
C PRO A 77 -4.19 -10.26 -12.25
N VAL A 78 -4.66 -11.45 -11.89
CA VAL A 78 -3.94 -12.41 -11.06
C VAL A 78 -3.70 -13.72 -11.81
N VAL A 79 -2.46 -14.20 -11.76
CA VAL A 79 -2.07 -15.56 -12.13
C VAL A 79 -1.85 -16.38 -10.85
N LEU A 80 -2.38 -17.61 -10.81
CA LEU A 80 -2.01 -18.59 -9.79
C LEU A 80 -1.07 -19.64 -10.41
N HIS A 81 0.18 -19.65 -9.97
CA HIS A 81 1.27 -20.42 -10.55
C HIS A 81 1.80 -21.51 -9.61
N GLN A 82 1.92 -22.75 -10.09
CA GLN A 82 2.62 -23.81 -9.35
C GLN A 82 4.12 -23.63 -9.54
N ASP A 83 4.83 -23.44 -8.43
CA ASP A 83 6.29 -23.34 -8.39
C ASP A 83 6.92 -24.74 -8.21
N HIS A 84 7.97 -25.03 -8.98
CA HIS A 84 8.73 -26.29 -8.99
C HIS A 84 7.89 -27.59 -8.96
N GLY A 85 7.17 -27.88 -10.04
CA GLY A 85 6.47 -29.16 -10.20
C GLY A 85 7.42 -30.30 -10.55
N GLY A 86 7.60 -31.26 -9.64
CA GLY A 86 8.56 -32.36 -9.82
C GLY A 86 8.13 -33.53 -10.68
N SER A 87 6.87 -33.58 -11.12
CA SER A 87 6.43 -34.58 -12.09
C SER A 87 5.18 -34.11 -12.84
N PRO A 88 4.90 -34.69 -14.03
CA PRO A 88 3.66 -34.39 -14.75
C PRO A 88 2.40 -34.63 -13.91
N ALA A 89 2.39 -35.63 -13.03
CA ALA A 89 1.26 -35.91 -12.14
C ALA A 89 1.02 -34.78 -11.13
N VAL A 90 2.10 -34.15 -10.61
CA VAL A 90 1.99 -32.99 -9.70
C VAL A 90 1.42 -31.79 -10.45
N CYS A 91 1.91 -31.50 -11.65
CA CYS A 91 1.35 -30.45 -12.51
C CYS A 91 -0.14 -30.67 -12.78
N GLN A 92 -0.53 -31.91 -13.11
CA GLN A 92 -1.94 -32.26 -13.33
C GLN A 92 -2.80 -32.03 -12.07
N MET A 93 -2.28 -32.33 -10.88
CA MET A 93 -3.01 -32.09 -9.63
C MET A 93 -3.26 -30.58 -9.41
N SER A 94 -2.24 -29.74 -9.57
CA SER A 94 -2.40 -28.30 -9.40
C SER A 94 -3.37 -27.70 -10.43
N ILE A 95 -3.32 -28.16 -11.68
CA ILE A 95 -4.32 -27.80 -12.70
C ILE A 95 -5.74 -28.11 -12.21
N ARG A 96 -5.97 -29.32 -11.67
CA ARG A 96 -7.29 -29.69 -11.12
C ARG A 96 -7.70 -28.84 -9.92
N SER A 97 -6.74 -28.22 -9.25
CA SER A 97 -6.97 -27.30 -8.14
C SER A 97 -7.18 -25.85 -8.57
N GLY A 98 -7.22 -25.57 -9.88
CA GLY A 98 -7.54 -24.25 -10.42
C GLY A 98 -6.33 -23.34 -10.63
N PHE A 99 -5.12 -23.88 -10.64
CA PHE A 99 -3.93 -23.13 -11.07
C PHE A 99 -4.06 -22.76 -12.55
N SER A 100 -3.86 -21.48 -12.87
CA SER A 100 -3.87 -20.98 -14.25
C SER A 100 -2.50 -21.08 -14.94
N SER A 101 -1.47 -21.46 -14.18
CA SER A 101 -0.14 -21.77 -14.68
C SER A 101 0.56 -22.83 -13.83
N VAL A 102 1.41 -23.64 -14.46
CA VAL A 102 2.26 -24.62 -13.78
C VAL A 102 3.70 -24.56 -14.29
N MET A 103 4.65 -24.74 -13.39
CA MET A 103 6.03 -25.05 -13.76
C MET A 103 6.25 -26.57 -13.71
N MET A 104 6.84 -27.12 -14.78
CA MET A 104 7.48 -28.44 -14.76
C MET A 104 8.98 -28.24 -14.60
N ASP A 105 9.49 -28.51 -13.40
CA ASP A 105 10.92 -28.47 -13.16
C ASP A 105 11.52 -29.83 -13.56
N GLY A 106 11.70 -29.99 -14.86
CA GLY A 106 12.37 -31.15 -15.42
C GLY A 106 13.88 -31.09 -15.34
N SER A 107 14.47 -30.02 -14.78
CA SER A 107 15.93 -29.91 -14.58
C SER A 107 16.45 -30.89 -13.52
N LEU A 108 15.54 -31.34 -12.66
CA LEU A 108 15.75 -32.37 -11.65
C LEU A 108 14.85 -33.59 -11.95
N GLU A 109 15.25 -34.75 -11.46
CA GLU A 109 14.41 -35.95 -11.43
C GLU A 109 13.28 -35.77 -10.39
N GLU A 110 12.33 -36.72 -10.32
CA GLU A 110 11.12 -36.59 -9.47
C GLU A 110 11.41 -36.44 -7.96
N ASP A 111 12.64 -36.76 -7.53
CA ASP A 111 13.09 -36.54 -6.15
C ASP A 111 13.37 -35.07 -5.82
N MET A 112 13.37 -34.17 -6.82
CA MET A 112 13.70 -32.75 -6.73
C MET A 112 15.08 -32.47 -6.15
N LYS A 113 16.01 -33.42 -6.30
CA LYS A 113 17.38 -33.38 -5.78
C LYS A 113 18.42 -33.79 -6.81
N THR A 114 18.11 -34.72 -7.71
CA THR A 114 19.06 -35.27 -8.66
C THR A 114 18.96 -34.50 -9.98
N PRO A 115 20.04 -33.86 -10.48
CA PRO A 115 20.04 -33.27 -11.82
C PRO A 115 19.67 -34.30 -12.89
N SER A 116 18.70 -33.96 -13.73
CA SER A 116 18.20 -34.87 -14.76
C SER A 116 19.02 -34.80 -16.05
N SER A 117 18.77 -35.76 -16.94
CA SER A 117 19.26 -35.67 -18.32
C SER A 117 18.41 -34.70 -19.18
N TYR A 118 19.01 -34.10 -20.20
CA TYR A 118 18.31 -33.24 -21.15
C TYR A 118 17.08 -33.91 -21.78
N ASP A 119 17.23 -35.16 -22.25
CA ASP A 119 16.13 -35.93 -22.85
C ASP A 119 14.99 -36.23 -21.86
N TYR A 120 15.32 -36.43 -20.58
CA TYR A 120 14.32 -36.55 -19.53
C TYR A 120 13.53 -35.25 -19.41
N ASN A 121 14.23 -34.12 -19.27
CA ASN A 121 13.63 -32.80 -19.11
C ASN A 121 12.70 -32.46 -20.28
N VAL A 122 13.18 -32.60 -21.52
CA VAL A 122 12.36 -32.34 -22.72
C VAL A 122 11.10 -33.20 -22.71
N ARG A 123 11.22 -34.51 -22.42
CA ARG A 123 10.07 -35.42 -22.44
C ARG A 123 9.02 -35.04 -21.40
N VAL A 124 9.41 -34.82 -20.14
CA VAL A 124 8.45 -34.51 -19.06
C VAL A 124 7.83 -33.12 -19.25
N THR A 125 8.63 -32.13 -19.65
CA THR A 125 8.17 -30.77 -19.89
C THR A 125 7.20 -30.71 -21.07
N ARG A 126 7.54 -31.36 -22.20
CA ARG A 126 6.63 -31.48 -23.34
C ARG A 126 5.30 -32.16 -22.97
N THR A 127 5.34 -33.22 -22.17
CA THR A 127 4.13 -33.91 -21.69
C THR A 127 3.24 -32.93 -20.91
N VAL A 128 3.83 -32.07 -20.07
CA VAL A 128 3.10 -31.05 -19.31
C VAL A 128 2.55 -29.95 -20.21
N CYS A 129 3.32 -29.48 -21.21
CA CYS A 129 2.84 -28.52 -22.21
C CYS A 129 1.62 -29.06 -22.96
N GLU A 130 1.70 -30.27 -23.53
CA GLU A 130 0.62 -30.89 -24.29
C GLU A 130 -0.68 -31.00 -23.48
N MET A 131 -0.60 -31.43 -22.22
CA MET A 131 -1.81 -31.55 -21.37
C MET A 131 -2.35 -30.21 -20.86
N SER A 132 -1.48 -29.22 -20.62
CA SER A 132 -1.88 -27.93 -20.05
C SER A 132 -2.46 -27.00 -21.12
N HIS A 133 -1.85 -26.97 -22.30
CA HIS A 133 -2.30 -26.15 -23.42
C HIS A 133 -3.67 -26.58 -23.95
N ALA A 134 -4.00 -27.87 -23.87
CA ALA A 134 -5.30 -28.41 -24.26
C ALA A 134 -6.47 -27.78 -23.48
N ILE A 135 -6.22 -27.16 -22.33
CA ILE A 135 -7.22 -26.51 -21.48
C ILE A 135 -6.89 -25.04 -21.16
N GLY A 136 -5.90 -24.45 -21.85
CA GLY A 136 -5.52 -23.04 -21.69
C GLY A 136 -4.67 -22.69 -20.47
N VAL A 137 -4.06 -23.67 -19.80
CA VAL A 137 -3.10 -23.43 -18.71
C VAL A 137 -1.70 -23.24 -19.28
N SER A 138 -0.98 -22.22 -18.80
CA SER A 138 0.38 -21.91 -19.25
C SER A 138 1.45 -22.73 -18.54
N VAL A 139 2.53 -23.06 -19.25
CA VAL A 139 3.63 -23.87 -18.72
C VAL A 139 4.96 -23.14 -18.70
N GLU A 140 5.60 -23.14 -17.54
CA GLU A 140 7.01 -22.79 -17.37
C GLU A 140 7.86 -24.06 -17.34
N GLY A 141 8.97 -24.09 -18.07
CA GLY A 141 10.00 -25.13 -17.94
C GLY A 141 11.32 -24.54 -17.44
N GLU A 142 12.21 -25.38 -16.92
CA GLU A 142 13.55 -24.96 -16.47
C GLU A 142 14.64 -25.69 -17.25
N LEU A 143 15.67 -24.95 -17.68
CA LEU A 143 16.86 -25.52 -18.31
C LEU A 143 18.13 -25.03 -17.60
N GLY A 144 19.01 -25.96 -17.24
CA GLY A 144 20.10 -25.72 -16.29
C GLY A 144 19.65 -26.00 -14.86
N CYS A 145 20.58 -26.02 -13.91
CA CYS A 145 20.30 -26.22 -12.50
C CYS A 145 20.69 -24.96 -11.72
N LEU A 146 19.79 -24.49 -10.87
CA LEU A 146 20.09 -23.37 -9.97
C LEU A 146 21.25 -23.71 -9.02
N GLY A 147 22.10 -22.72 -8.77
CA GLY A 147 23.17 -22.81 -7.80
C GLY A 147 24.22 -21.71 -7.92
N SER A 148 24.97 -21.56 -6.85
CA SER A 148 26.01 -20.55 -6.74
C SER A 148 27.21 -20.92 -7.60
N LEU A 149 27.67 -19.99 -8.44
CA LEU A 149 28.93 -20.15 -9.18
C LEU A 149 30.16 -20.14 -8.27
N GLU A 150 30.04 -19.65 -7.03
CA GLU A 150 31.13 -19.64 -6.06
C GLU A 150 31.32 -21.01 -5.40
N THR A 151 30.23 -21.66 -4.99
CA THR A 151 30.28 -22.90 -4.18
C THR A 151 29.99 -24.15 -5.00
N GLY A 152 29.27 -24.01 -6.12
CA GLY A 152 28.70 -25.11 -6.90
C GLY A 152 27.46 -25.74 -6.26
N GLU A 153 26.83 -25.09 -5.29
CA GLU A 153 25.70 -25.63 -4.52
C GLU A 153 24.40 -24.87 -4.79
N ALA A 154 23.27 -25.59 -4.86
CA ALA A 154 21.95 -25.05 -5.27
C ALA A 154 21.19 -24.27 -4.18
N GLY A 155 21.50 -24.52 -2.90
CA GLY A 155 20.59 -24.17 -1.80
C GLY A 155 19.31 -25.01 -1.85
N GLU A 156 18.33 -24.67 -1.00
CA GLU A 156 17.01 -25.34 -1.00
C GLU A 156 15.87 -24.31 -0.93
N GLU A 157 14.86 -24.46 -1.79
CA GLU A 157 13.57 -23.77 -1.69
C GLU A 157 12.51 -24.79 -1.29
N ASP A 158 12.04 -24.74 -0.05
CA ASP A 158 11.03 -25.66 0.48
C ASP A 158 11.32 -27.17 0.24
N GLY A 159 12.60 -27.53 0.25
CA GLY A 159 13.09 -28.89 0.02
C GLY A 159 13.48 -29.20 -1.43
N VAL A 160 13.29 -28.28 -2.38
CA VAL A 160 13.71 -28.41 -3.79
C VAL A 160 15.09 -27.81 -3.99
N GLY A 161 15.97 -28.51 -4.72
CA GLY A 161 17.29 -28.01 -5.12
C GLY A 161 18.32 -29.14 -5.23
N ALA A 162 19.23 -29.03 -6.20
CA ALA A 162 20.18 -30.08 -6.50
C ALA A 162 21.06 -30.45 -5.29
N ALA A 163 21.20 -31.75 -5.03
CA ALA A 163 22.07 -32.27 -3.98
C ALA A 163 23.49 -32.50 -4.50
N GLY A 164 24.49 -31.99 -3.78
CA GLY A 164 25.91 -32.14 -4.11
C GLY A 164 26.47 -30.97 -4.93
N LYS A 165 27.69 -31.12 -5.44
CA LYS A 165 28.37 -30.09 -6.23
C LYS A 165 28.01 -30.22 -7.71
N LEU A 166 27.46 -29.16 -8.26
CA LEU A 166 27.15 -29.00 -9.67
C LEU A 166 28.38 -28.56 -10.46
N SER A 167 28.49 -29.02 -11.70
CA SER A 167 29.50 -28.55 -12.63
C SER A 167 29.12 -27.19 -13.23
N HIS A 168 30.10 -26.45 -13.74
CA HIS A 168 29.89 -25.08 -14.23
C HIS A 168 28.90 -24.99 -15.41
N ASP A 169 28.88 -26.01 -16.26
CA ASP A 169 27.95 -26.18 -17.38
C ASP A 169 26.52 -26.48 -16.92
N MET A 170 26.33 -27.12 -15.77
CA MET A 170 25.00 -27.30 -15.17
C MET A 170 24.46 -25.99 -14.59
N LEU A 171 25.34 -25.16 -14.03
CA LEU A 171 24.99 -23.89 -13.36
C LEU A 171 24.69 -22.73 -14.31
N LEU A 172 24.93 -22.90 -15.61
CA LEU A 172 24.75 -21.88 -16.63
C LEU A 172 24.05 -22.45 -17.86
N THR A 173 22.80 -22.03 -18.08
CA THR A 173 22.01 -22.45 -19.25
C THR A 173 22.71 -22.11 -20.55
N ASP A 174 22.89 -23.10 -21.42
CA ASP A 174 23.46 -22.89 -22.75
C ASP A 174 22.43 -22.23 -23.71
N PRO A 175 22.78 -21.13 -24.42
CA PRO A 175 21.85 -20.44 -25.31
C PRO A 175 21.34 -21.27 -26.49
N ASP A 176 22.15 -22.17 -27.04
CA ASP A 176 21.75 -22.98 -28.18
C ASP A 176 20.88 -24.17 -27.72
N GLN A 177 21.15 -24.74 -26.54
CA GLN A 177 20.21 -25.68 -25.90
C GLN A 177 18.90 -25.02 -25.49
N ALA A 178 18.90 -23.76 -25.04
CA ALA A 178 17.67 -23.05 -24.70
C ALA A 178 16.72 -22.93 -25.91
N ARG A 179 17.27 -22.62 -27.10
CA ARG A 179 16.50 -22.60 -28.35
C ARG A 179 15.90 -23.97 -28.67
N ASP A 180 16.72 -25.00 -28.65
CA ASP A 180 16.30 -26.38 -28.93
C ASP A 180 15.23 -26.85 -27.93
N PHE A 181 15.40 -26.54 -26.64
CA PHE A 181 14.47 -26.91 -25.59
C PHE A 181 13.10 -26.27 -25.78
N VAL A 182 13.06 -24.96 -26.07
CA VAL A 182 11.81 -24.24 -26.36
C VAL A 182 11.11 -24.83 -27.59
N GLU A 183 11.84 -25.12 -28.67
CA GLU A 183 11.29 -25.70 -29.89
C GLU A 183 10.70 -27.10 -29.65
N GLN A 184 11.38 -27.94 -28.86
CA GLN A 184 10.95 -29.32 -28.61
C GLN A 184 9.81 -29.44 -27.59
N THR A 185 9.70 -28.50 -26.65
CA THR A 185 8.73 -28.56 -25.55
C THR A 185 7.50 -27.70 -25.78
N GLY A 186 7.66 -26.53 -26.41
CA GLY A 186 6.60 -25.54 -26.55
C GLY A 186 6.25 -24.80 -25.26
N VAL A 187 7.17 -24.66 -24.31
CA VAL A 187 6.92 -23.88 -23.07
C VAL A 187 6.52 -22.42 -23.35
N ASP A 188 5.69 -21.86 -22.48
CA ASP A 188 5.28 -20.45 -22.55
C ASP A 188 6.31 -19.52 -21.89
N ALA A 189 7.07 -20.04 -20.93
CA ALA A 189 8.14 -19.34 -20.23
C ALA A 189 9.30 -20.29 -19.92
N LEU A 190 10.52 -19.76 -19.91
CA LEU A 190 11.74 -20.54 -19.66
C LEU A 190 12.52 -19.98 -18.48
N ALA A 191 12.59 -20.75 -17.40
CA ALA A 191 13.52 -20.53 -16.31
C ALA A 191 14.94 -20.94 -16.70
N ILE A 192 15.90 -20.09 -16.34
CA ILE A 192 17.31 -20.22 -16.72
C ILE A 192 18.23 -20.14 -15.50
N ALA A 193 19.28 -20.95 -15.51
CA ALA A 193 20.38 -20.91 -14.56
C ALA A 193 21.43 -19.89 -15.02
N ILE A 194 21.66 -18.88 -14.17
CA ILE A 194 22.61 -17.77 -14.41
C ILE A 194 23.51 -17.52 -13.19
N GLY A 195 23.68 -18.52 -12.34
CA GLY A 195 24.42 -18.41 -11.07
C GLY A 195 23.60 -17.93 -9.87
N THR A 196 22.27 -17.87 -9.98
CA THR A 196 21.38 -17.64 -8.83
C THR A 196 21.11 -18.96 -8.09
N SER A 197 20.85 -18.86 -6.79
CA SER A 197 20.47 -19.98 -5.92
C SER A 197 19.27 -19.63 -5.04
N HIS A 198 18.68 -20.63 -4.40
CA HIS A 198 17.51 -20.47 -3.54
C HIS A 198 17.86 -19.96 -2.12
N GLY A 199 16.86 -19.43 -1.41
CA GLY A 199 17.01 -18.93 -0.04
C GLY A 199 17.84 -17.63 0.11
N ALA A 200 18.22 -17.29 1.36
CA ALA A 200 18.91 -16.04 1.70
C ALA A 200 20.42 -16.06 1.44
N TYR A 201 21.05 -17.23 1.41
CA TYR A 201 22.49 -17.40 1.28
C TYR A 201 22.91 -17.56 -0.19
N LYS A 202 22.61 -16.52 -1.00
CA LYS A 202 22.87 -16.57 -2.45
C LYS A 202 24.33 -16.27 -2.77
N PHE A 203 24.84 -15.18 -2.20
CA PHE A 203 26.20 -14.72 -2.42
C PHE A 203 26.87 -14.36 -1.09
N THR A 204 28.15 -14.73 -0.97
CA THR A 204 28.97 -14.42 0.22
C THR A 204 29.44 -12.96 0.25
N ARG A 205 29.34 -12.28 -0.89
CA ARG A 205 29.69 -10.87 -1.12
C ARG A 205 28.67 -10.28 -2.09
N LYS A 206 28.62 -8.95 -2.19
CA LYS A 206 27.79 -8.28 -3.20
C LYS A 206 28.13 -8.83 -4.60
N PRO A 207 27.14 -9.35 -5.34
CA PRO A 207 27.43 -10.03 -6.60
C PRO A 207 27.93 -9.07 -7.67
N SER A 208 28.91 -9.55 -8.43
CA SER A 208 29.45 -8.93 -9.64
C SER A 208 29.30 -9.92 -10.81
N GLY A 209 29.61 -9.47 -12.03
CA GLY A 209 29.38 -10.26 -13.26
C GLY A 209 30.13 -11.60 -13.35
N ASP A 210 31.07 -11.87 -12.44
CA ASP A 210 31.78 -13.15 -12.32
C ASP A 210 31.00 -14.24 -11.55
N ILE A 211 30.04 -13.84 -10.70
CA ILE A 211 29.24 -14.76 -9.88
C ILE A 211 27.73 -14.68 -10.17
N LEU A 212 27.32 -13.71 -10.97
CA LEU A 212 25.97 -13.57 -11.49
C LEU A 212 26.05 -13.26 -13.00
N ALA A 213 25.73 -14.24 -13.83
CA ALA A 213 25.97 -14.20 -15.27
C ALA A 213 24.84 -13.50 -16.04
N ILE A 214 24.57 -12.23 -15.76
CA ILE A 214 23.49 -11.46 -16.44
C ILE A 214 23.70 -11.37 -17.95
N ASP A 215 24.95 -11.33 -18.43
CA ASP A 215 25.24 -11.36 -19.87
C ASP A 215 24.76 -12.64 -20.56
N ARG A 216 24.61 -13.74 -19.81
CA ARG A 216 24.04 -14.98 -20.34
C ARG A 216 22.56 -14.81 -20.69
N ILE A 217 21.81 -14.00 -19.94
CA ILE A 217 20.40 -13.68 -20.25
C ILE A 217 20.30 -13.07 -21.65
N ALA A 218 21.14 -12.07 -21.94
CA ALA A 218 21.16 -11.40 -23.26
C ALA A 218 21.53 -12.37 -24.39
N GLN A 219 22.45 -13.30 -24.16
CA GLN A 219 22.82 -14.34 -25.12
C GLN A 219 21.67 -15.31 -25.41
N ILE A 220 20.95 -15.75 -24.37
CA ILE A 220 19.79 -16.62 -24.49
C ILE A 220 18.66 -15.89 -25.22
N HIS A 221 18.33 -14.67 -24.80
CA HIS A 221 17.29 -13.87 -25.44
C HIS A 221 17.57 -13.60 -26.92
N ALA A 222 18.83 -13.38 -27.31
CA ALA A 222 19.21 -13.25 -28.72
C ALA A 222 18.96 -14.54 -29.54
N ARG A 223 18.88 -15.72 -28.90
CA ARG A 223 18.56 -17.01 -29.54
C ARG A 223 17.07 -17.31 -29.55
N ILE A 224 16.33 -16.85 -28.55
CA ILE A 224 14.88 -17.05 -28.38
C ILE A 224 14.19 -15.72 -28.05
N PRO A 225 14.13 -14.76 -29.00
CA PRO A 225 13.65 -13.40 -28.73
C PRO A 225 12.17 -13.34 -28.36
N ASP A 226 11.38 -14.32 -28.79
CA ASP A 226 9.94 -14.39 -28.58
C ASP A 226 9.55 -15.22 -27.34
N THR A 227 10.53 -15.70 -26.57
CA THR A 227 10.29 -16.50 -25.35
C THR A 227 10.51 -15.66 -24.10
N HIS A 228 9.57 -15.77 -23.16
CA HIS A 228 9.61 -15.09 -21.87
C HIS A 228 10.59 -15.77 -20.92
N LEU A 229 11.68 -15.10 -20.55
CA LEU A 229 12.64 -15.65 -19.61
C LEU A 229 12.19 -15.45 -18.16
N VAL A 230 12.52 -16.41 -17.30
CA VAL A 230 12.19 -16.40 -15.87
C VAL A 230 13.47 -16.42 -15.05
N MET A 231 13.56 -15.48 -14.11
CA MET A 231 14.66 -15.41 -13.15
C MET A 231 14.26 -16.03 -11.82
N HIS A 232 14.79 -17.21 -11.54
CA HIS A 232 14.65 -17.90 -10.26
C HIS A 232 15.65 -17.40 -9.22
N GLY A 233 15.35 -17.65 -7.94
CA GLY A 233 16.23 -17.28 -6.84
C GLY A 233 16.58 -15.78 -6.79
N SER A 234 15.67 -14.90 -7.19
CA SER A 234 15.98 -13.48 -7.50
C SER A 234 15.57 -12.48 -6.42
N SER A 235 15.39 -12.96 -5.19
CA SER A 235 15.26 -12.09 -4.01
C SER A 235 16.53 -11.26 -3.79
N SER A 236 16.38 -9.97 -3.44
CA SER A 236 17.51 -9.03 -3.32
C SER A 236 18.14 -9.01 -1.93
N VAL A 237 17.47 -9.61 -0.93
CA VAL A 237 17.91 -9.72 0.46
C VAL A 237 18.23 -8.34 1.06
N PRO A 238 17.20 -7.55 1.43
CA PRO A 238 17.38 -6.20 1.95
C PRO A 238 18.20 -6.20 3.25
N GLN A 239 19.28 -5.43 3.26
CA GLN A 239 20.24 -5.42 4.37
C GLN A 239 19.61 -4.87 5.65
N GLU A 240 18.70 -3.90 5.53
CA GLU A 240 17.93 -3.35 6.67
C GLU A 240 17.19 -4.44 7.45
N TRP A 241 16.56 -5.41 6.77
CA TRP A 241 15.82 -6.47 7.42
C TRP A 241 16.75 -7.51 8.06
N LEU A 242 17.93 -7.75 7.48
CA LEU A 242 18.96 -8.57 8.13
C LEU A 242 19.46 -7.94 9.43
N GLU A 243 19.68 -6.62 9.43
CA GLU A 243 20.09 -5.87 10.61
C GLU A 243 19.02 -5.89 11.70
N ILE A 244 17.75 -5.65 11.33
CA ILE A 244 16.61 -5.76 12.26
C ILE A 244 16.54 -7.16 12.86
N ILE A 245 16.65 -8.22 12.05
CA ILE A 245 16.62 -9.60 12.55
C ILE A 245 17.76 -9.83 13.56
N ARG A 246 18.99 -9.42 13.24
CA ARG A 246 20.15 -9.56 14.16
C ARG A 246 19.96 -8.76 15.45
N GLN A 247 19.47 -7.53 15.34
CA GLN A 247 19.23 -6.65 16.47
C GLN A 247 18.22 -7.25 17.45
N TYR A 248 17.20 -7.96 16.95
CA TYR A 248 16.13 -8.56 17.75
C TYR A 248 16.25 -10.09 17.85
N GLY A 249 17.47 -10.57 18.12
CA GLY A 249 17.75 -11.93 18.58
C GLY A 249 17.67 -13.02 17.51
N GLY A 250 17.70 -12.67 16.22
CA GLY A 250 17.91 -13.61 15.13
C GLY A 250 19.40 -13.81 14.84
N ASP A 251 19.74 -15.01 14.37
CA ASP A 251 21.09 -15.33 13.90
C ASP A 251 21.05 -15.55 12.39
N ILE A 252 21.36 -14.50 11.64
CA ILE A 252 21.45 -14.54 10.18
C ILE A 252 22.79 -13.92 9.76
N LYS A 253 23.58 -14.73 9.04
CA LYS A 253 24.89 -14.28 8.56
C LYS A 253 24.71 -13.16 7.54
N GLU A 254 25.76 -12.35 7.42
CA GLU A 254 25.86 -11.41 6.31
C GLU A 254 25.78 -12.18 4.99
N THR A 255 24.90 -11.74 4.10
CA THR A 255 24.62 -12.38 2.82
C THR A 255 23.98 -11.37 1.89
N TYR A 256 24.08 -11.63 0.59
CA TYR A 256 23.64 -10.73 -0.46
C TYR A 256 22.72 -11.47 -1.42
N GLY A 257 21.68 -10.79 -1.89
CA GLY A 257 20.79 -11.28 -2.94
C GLY A 257 21.12 -10.69 -4.30
N VAL A 258 20.19 -10.86 -5.26
CA VAL A 258 20.32 -10.29 -6.60
C VAL A 258 20.00 -8.78 -6.56
N PRO A 259 20.93 -7.88 -6.96
CA PRO A 259 20.68 -6.44 -6.99
C PRO A 259 19.53 -6.09 -7.93
N VAL A 260 18.71 -5.12 -7.55
CA VAL A 260 17.55 -4.69 -8.34
C VAL A 260 17.99 -4.19 -9.72
N GLU A 261 19.15 -3.55 -9.82
CA GLU A 261 19.70 -3.05 -11.08
C GLU A 261 20.02 -4.18 -12.07
N GLU A 262 20.46 -5.33 -11.57
CA GLU A 262 20.72 -6.53 -12.38
C GLU A 262 19.43 -7.24 -12.78
N ILE A 263 18.40 -7.25 -11.92
CA ILE A 263 17.06 -7.71 -12.28
C ILE A 263 16.51 -6.83 -13.42
N GLN A 264 16.62 -5.52 -13.31
CA GLN A 264 16.20 -4.57 -14.35
C GLN A 264 16.98 -4.77 -15.65
N ARG A 265 18.27 -5.11 -15.56
CA ARG A 265 19.07 -5.48 -16.73
C ARG A 265 18.58 -6.79 -17.34
N GLY A 266 18.21 -7.78 -16.55
CA GLY A 266 17.54 -8.99 -17.03
C GLY A 266 16.23 -8.68 -17.76
N ILE A 267 15.39 -7.81 -17.21
CA ILE A 267 14.10 -7.41 -17.81
C ILE A 267 14.29 -6.78 -19.19
N ARG A 268 15.30 -5.89 -19.34
CA ARG A 268 15.69 -5.32 -20.64
C ARG A 268 16.15 -6.35 -21.66
N ASN A 269 16.47 -7.57 -21.23
CA ASN A 269 16.95 -8.67 -22.06
C ASN A 269 15.98 -9.87 -22.02
N GLY A 270 14.68 -9.61 -21.94
CA GLY A 270 13.66 -10.64 -22.14
C GLY A 270 13.17 -11.36 -20.88
N VAL A 271 13.64 -11.00 -19.69
CA VAL A 271 13.07 -11.51 -18.43
C VAL A 271 11.71 -10.88 -18.17
N ARG A 272 10.67 -11.71 -18.05
CA ARG A 272 9.29 -11.25 -17.80
C ARG A 272 8.71 -11.76 -16.48
N LYS A 273 9.29 -12.79 -15.86
CA LYS A 273 8.92 -13.26 -14.53
C LYS A 273 10.13 -13.27 -13.59
N VAL A 274 9.98 -12.72 -12.40
CA VAL A 274 11.05 -12.64 -11.38
C VAL A 274 10.56 -13.26 -10.08
N ASN A 275 11.13 -14.39 -9.68
CA ASN A 275 10.69 -15.13 -8.49
C ASN A 275 11.24 -14.47 -7.21
N ILE A 276 10.34 -14.17 -6.27
CA ILE A 276 10.65 -13.50 -5.00
C ILE A 276 9.92 -14.18 -3.86
N ASP A 277 10.69 -14.65 -2.87
CA ASP A 277 10.14 -15.27 -1.67
C ASP A 277 10.90 -14.77 -0.42
N THR A 278 12.22 -14.99 -0.42
CA THR A 278 13.08 -14.71 0.72
C THR A 278 12.93 -13.29 1.27
N ASP A 279 12.76 -12.28 0.41
CA ASP A 279 12.60 -10.89 0.83
C ASP A 279 11.35 -10.70 1.72
N ILE A 280 10.24 -11.36 1.38
CA ILE A 280 8.99 -11.35 2.15
C ILE A 280 9.20 -12.08 3.47
N ARG A 281 9.82 -13.27 3.46
CA ARG A 281 10.11 -14.05 4.68
C ARG A 281 10.96 -13.25 5.67
N LEU A 282 11.99 -12.54 5.18
CA LEU A 282 12.87 -11.69 5.99
C LEU A 282 12.12 -10.50 6.58
N ALA A 283 11.35 -9.78 5.78
CA ALA A 283 10.60 -8.61 6.23
C ALA A 283 9.56 -8.96 7.30
N MET A 284 8.76 -10.01 7.05
CA MET A 284 7.78 -10.50 8.02
C MET A 284 8.45 -10.93 9.33
N THR A 285 9.54 -11.70 9.24
CA THR A 285 10.26 -12.21 10.41
C THR A 285 10.89 -11.08 11.22
N GLY A 286 11.54 -10.12 10.57
CA GLY A 286 12.15 -8.96 11.20
C GLY A 286 11.13 -8.12 11.96
N ALA A 287 10.00 -7.80 11.30
CA ALA A 287 8.93 -7.00 11.90
C ALA A 287 8.31 -7.68 13.15
N MET A 288 8.06 -8.99 13.09
CA MET A 288 7.54 -9.73 14.25
C MET A 288 8.55 -9.78 15.40
N ARG A 289 9.84 -10.01 15.10
CA ARG A 289 10.90 -10.04 16.12
C ARG A 289 11.04 -8.69 16.82
N GLU A 290 11.04 -7.61 16.04
CA GLU A 290 11.08 -6.25 16.59
C GLU A 290 9.89 -5.97 17.51
N LEU A 291 8.67 -6.34 17.09
CA LEU A 291 7.47 -6.16 17.91
C LEU A 291 7.59 -6.89 19.25
N PHE A 292 7.91 -8.19 19.23
CA PHE A 292 7.98 -9.00 20.46
C PHE A 292 9.11 -8.56 21.39
N ALA A 293 10.23 -8.06 20.84
CA ALA A 293 11.30 -7.50 21.65
C ALA A 293 10.90 -6.17 22.32
N LYS A 294 10.17 -5.30 21.61
CA LYS A 294 9.73 -3.99 22.12
C LYS A 294 8.49 -4.07 23.01
N GLN A 295 7.62 -5.05 22.77
CA GLN A 295 6.34 -5.23 23.45
C GLN A 295 6.20 -6.68 23.93
N PRO A 296 6.97 -7.11 24.95
CA PRO A 296 6.99 -8.50 25.40
C PRO A 296 5.67 -8.97 26.02
N SER A 297 4.78 -8.06 26.41
CA SER A 297 3.43 -8.38 26.86
C SER A 297 2.43 -8.56 25.71
N GLU A 298 2.82 -8.26 24.47
CA GLU A 298 1.95 -8.45 23.31
C GLU A 298 1.92 -9.93 22.92
N PHE A 299 0.72 -10.50 22.94
CA PHE A 299 0.48 -11.91 22.65
C PHE A 299 -0.66 -12.12 21.64
N ASP A 300 -1.34 -11.05 21.20
CA ASP A 300 -2.35 -11.13 20.15
C ASP A 300 -1.65 -11.36 18.80
N PRO A 301 -1.83 -12.54 18.17
CA PRO A 301 -1.15 -12.85 16.91
C PRO A 301 -1.45 -11.83 15.81
N ARG A 302 -2.63 -11.19 15.85
CA ARG A 302 -3.01 -10.18 14.85
C ARG A 302 -2.10 -8.97 14.89
N LYS A 303 -1.50 -8.63 16.04
CA LYS A 303 -0.57 -7.51 16.17
C LYS A 303 0.76 -7.83 15.48
N ALA A 304 1.27 -9.04 15.70
CA ALA A 304 2.45 -9.55 15.01
C ALA A 304 2.22 -9.69 13.50
N PHE A 305 1.09 -10.27 13.11
CA PHE A 305 0.73 -10.44 11.70
C PHE A 305 0.43 -9.12 11.00
N ALA A 306 -0.11 -8.11 11.69
CA ALA A 306 -0.31 -6.78 11.10
C ALA A 306 1.02 -6.10 10.73
N VAL A 307 2.01 -6.12 11.63
CA VAL A 307 3.33 -5.55 11.31
C VAL A 307 4.07 -6.39 10.26
N ALA A 308 3.93 -7.72 10.30
CA ALA A 308 4.51 -8.61 9.31
C ALA A 308 3.93 -8.35 7.91
N ARG A 309 2.59 -8.29 7.81
CA ARG A 309 1.87 -8.01 6.56
C ARG A 309 2.24 -6.65 5.99
N GLN A 310 2.33 -5.61 6.83
CA GLN A 310 2.75 -4.29 6.38
C GLN A 310 4.19 -4.31 5.82
N ALA A 311 5.13 -4.95 6.52
CA ALA A 311 6.51 -5.09 6.05
C ALA A 311 6.61 -5.87 4.73
N ALA A 312 5.85 -6.97 4.59
CA ALA A 312 5.74 -7.72 3.34
C ALA A 312 5.15 -6.87 2.19
N ARG A 313 4.08 -6.11 2.47
CA ARG A 313 3.41 -5.24 1.50
C ARG A 313 4.37 -4.19 0.96
N ASP A 314 5.16 -3.56 1.83
CA ASP A 314 6.14 -2.54 1.44
C ASP A 314 7.24 -3.14 0.54
N ILE A 315 7.73 -4.34 0.84
CA ILE A 315 8.66 -5.06 -0.04
C ILE A 315 8.01 -5.39 -1.38
N CYS A 316 6.80 -5.94 -1.39
CA CYS A 316 6.09 -6.28 -2.62
C CYS A 316 5.89 -5.05 -3.50
N LYS A 317 5.49 -3.92 -2.90
CA LYS A 317 5.30 -2.63 -3.57
C LYS A 317 6.60 -2.16 -4.23
N VAL A 318 7.71 -2.15 -3.50
CA VAL A 318 9.02 -1.76 -4.05
C VAL A 318 9.39 -2.66 -5.25
N ARG A 319 9.13 -3.97 -5.17
CA ARG A 319 9.43 -4.89 -6.27
C ARG A 319 8.55 -4.67 -7.49
N LEU A 320 7.24 -4.49 -7.31
CA LEU A 320 6.29 -4.20 -8.38
C LEU A 320 6.64 -2.91 -9.12
N LEU A 321 7.00 -1.84 -8.39
CA LEU A 321 7.40 -0.57 -8.98
C LEU A 321 8.76 -0.67 -9.69
N SER A 322 9.75 -1.32 -9.06
CA SER A 322 11.09 -1.46 -9.64
C SER A 322 11.13 -2.28 -10.93
N ALA A 323 10.09 -3.07 -11.20
CA ALA A 323 9.96 -3.91 -12.38
C ALA A 323 9.21 -3.23 -13.54
N ASP A 324 8.60 -2.04 -13.32
CA ASP A 324 7.80 -1.31 -14.32
C ASP A 324 8.08 0.22 -14.31
N PHE A 325 9.14 0.64 -15.01
CA PHE A 325 9.49 2.05 -15.15
C PHE A 325 8.45 2.88 -15.92
N ALA A 326 7.51 2.28 -16.64
CA ALA A 326 6.48 3.02 -17.39
C ALA A 326 5.51 3.74 -16.44
N ARG A 327 5.53 3.39 -15.15
CA ARG A 327 4.57 3.88 -14.15
C ARG A 327 5.14 4.89 -13.16
N LEU A 328 6.39 5.30 -13.37
CA LEU A 328 7.08 6.30 -12.56
C LEU A 328 6.27 7.62 -12.40
N GLY A 329 5.46 7.98 -13.40
CA GLY A 329 4.53 9.12 -13.31
C GLY A 329 3.36 8.93 -12.34
N ASP A 330 2.79 7.73 -12.28
CA ASP A 330 1.75 7.36 -11.30
C ASP A 330 2.32 7.30 -9.88
N GLU A 331 3.51 6.73 -9.74
CA GLU A 331 4.23 6.65 -8.46
C GLU A 331 4.48 8.02 -7.86
N VAL A 332 4.94 8.96 -8.70
CA VAL A 332 5.16 10.34 -8.33
C VAL A 332 3.87 11.01 -7.84
N ARG A 333 2.73 10.75 -8.49
CA ARG A 333 1.42 11.24 -8.01
C ARG A 333 1.04 10.62 -6.66
N ALA A 334 1.32 9.34 -6.48
CA ALA A 334 0.97 8.61 -5.25
C ALA A 334 1.75 9.12 -4.03
N ILE A 335 3.05 9.39 -4.17
CA ILE A 335 3.87 9.93 -3.07
C ILE A 335 3.54 11.40 -2.76
N GLU A 336 3.17 12.19 -3.77
CA GLU A 336 2.64 13.54 -3.55
C GLU A 336 1.31 13.49 -2.79
N ALA A 337 0.39 12.59 -3.19
CA ALA A 337 -0.86 12.37 -2.46
C ALA A 337 -0.63 11.86 -1.03
N ALA A 338 0.46 11.13 -0.78
CA ALA A 338 0.87 10.68 0.55
C ALA A 338 1.51 11.79 1.41
N GLY A 339 1.71 12.99 0.86
CA GLY A 339 2.20 14.16 1.59
C GLY A 339 3.73 14.34 1.58
N ALA A 340 4.43 13.80 0.58
CA ALA A 340 5.86 14.07 0.41
C ALA A 340 6.14 15.57 0.21
N ASP A 341 7.22 16.09 0.81
CA ASP A 341 7.59 17.51 0.72
C ASP A 341 8.32 17.87 -0.60
N TRP A 342 9.01 16.91 -1.22
CA TRP A 342 9.73 17.06 -2.48
C TRP A 342 9.99 15.70 -3.14
N LEU A 343 10.43 15.75 -4.40
CA LEU A 343 10.99 14.59 -5.11
C LEU A 343 12.51 14.74 -5.20
N HIS A 344 13.25 13.77 -4.66
CA HIS A 344 14.71 13.80 -4.65
C HIS A 344 15.28 12.92 -5.77
N PHE A 345 16.22 13.45 -6.53
CA PHE A 345 16.90 12.77 -7.63
C PHE A 345 18.39 12.65 -7.32
N ASP A 346 18.85 11.44 -7.04
CA ASP A 346 20.27 11.11 -6.97
C ASP A 346 20.78 10.73 -8.37
N VAL A 347 21.55 11.62 -8.97
CA VAL A 347 22.05 11.50 -10.36
C VAL A 347 23.49 11.05 -10.33
N MET A 348 23.76 9.92 -10.97
CA MET A 348 25.06 9.24 -11.00
C MET A 348 25.45 8.93 -12.45
N ASP A 349 26.74 9.04 -12.80
CA ASP A 349 27.22 9.05 -14.20
C ASP A 349 28.24 7.97 -14.57
N ASN A 350 28.49 6.99 -13.70
CA ASN A 350 29.52 5.96 -13.86
C ASN A 350 30.97 6.48 -13.98
N HIS A 351 31.22 7.76 -13.67
CA HIS A 351 32.56 8.36 -13.72
C HIS A 351 32.96 8.94 -12.36
N TYR A 352 32.12 9.81 -11.79
CA TYR A 352 32.34 10.35 -10.44
C TYR A 352 32.06 9.29 -9.36
N VAL A 353 31.05 8.46 -9.61
CA VAL A 353 30.68 7.27 -8.83
C VAL A 353 30.48 6.09 -9.80
N PRO A 354 30.63 4.83 -9.37
CA PRO A 354 30.56 3.66 -10.26
C PRO A 354 29.13 3.28 -10.72
N ASN A 355 28.15 4.13 -10.44
CA ASN A 355 26.73 3.90 -10.69
C ASN A 355 26.24 4.79 -11.83
N LEU A 356 25.30 4.31 -12.64
CA LEU A 356 24.57 5.11 -13.63
C LEU A 356 23.08 5.09 -13.26
N THR A 357 22.48 6.26 -13.03
CA THR A 357 21.06 6.35 -12.65
C THR A 357 20.23 7.07 -13.73
N VAL A 358 19.43 8.07 -13.34
CA VAL A 358 18.48 8.79 -14.18
C VAL A 358 19.06 10.12 -14.65
N GLY A 359 18.70 10.52 -15.87
CA GLY A 359 19.13 11.79 -16.46
C GLY A 359 18.04 12.85 -16.53
N PRO A 360 18.36 14.03 -17.10
CA PRO A 360 17.42 15.14 -17.27
C PRO A 360 16.13 14.75 -18.01
N MET A 361 16.18 13.78 -18.94
CA MET A 361 14.99 13.33 -19.65
C MET A 361 13.94 12.73 -18.72
N VAL A 362 14.35 11.98 -17.69
CA VAL A 362 13.43 11.38 -16.71
C VAL A 362 12.83 12.48 -15.83
N CYS A 363 13.64 13.44 -15.38
CA CYS A 363 13.16 14.61 -14.64
C CYS A 363 12.10 15.39 -15.45
N ALA A 364 12.38 15.65 -16.73
CA ALA A 364 11.47 16.36 -17.62
C ALA A 364 10.17 15.57 -17.86
N ALA A 365 10.27 14.24 -18.01
CA ALA A 365 9.11 13.37 -18.17
C ALA A 365 8.23 13.32 -16.91
N LEU A 366 8.81 13.42 -15.72
CA LEU A 366 8.07 13.37 -14.45
C LEU A 366 7.50 14.72 -14.01
N ARG A 367 8.11 15.85 -14.42
CA ARG A 367 7.67 17.20 -14.05
C ARG A 367 6.16 17.46 -14.28
N PRO A 368 5.50 16.98 -15.36
CA PRO A 368 4.06 17.12 -15.55
C PRO A 368 3.18 16.32 -14.58
N TYR A 369 3.75 15.34 -13.88
CA TYR A 369 3.02 14.43 -12.99
C TYR A 369 3.04 14.88 -11.53
N THR A 370 3.76 15.96 -11.19
CA THR A 370 3.87 16.45 -9.81
C THR A 370 3.88 17.97 -9.69
N SER A 371 3.36 18.48 -8.58
CA SER A 371 3.56 19.87 -8.18
C SER A 371 4.72 20.05 -7.20
N LEU A 372 5.24 18.95 -6.62
CA LEU A 372 6.32 18.99 -5.64
C LEU A 372 7.60 19.64 -6.21
N PRO A 373 8.39 20.30 -5.35
CA PRO A 373 9.74 20.70 -5.70
C PRO A 373 10.59 19.48 -6.09
N ILE A 374 11.39 19.58 -7.15
CA ILE A 374 12.36 18.56 -7.53
C ILE A 374 13.75 18.99 -7.02
N ASP A 375 14.34 18.17 -6.16
CA ASP A 375 15.67 18.35 -5.58
C ASP A 375 16.65 17.40 -6.27
N VAL A 376 17.60 17.94 -7.02
CA VAL A 376 18.59 17.16 -7.78
C VAL A 376 19.94 17.20 -7.07
N HIS A 377 20.52 16.03 -6.86
CA HIS A 377 21.86 15.85 -6.31
C HIS A 377 22.77 15.20 -7.37
N LEU A 378 23.76 15.97 -7.83
CA LEU A 378 24.65 15.61 -8.92
C LEU A 378 25.93 14.97 -8.38
N MET A 379 26.01 13.65 -8.45
CA MET A 379 27.21 12.83 -8.26
C MET A 379 27.82 12.50 -9.62
N VAL A 380 28.26 13.53 -10.35
CA VAL A 380 28.68 13.43 -11.76
C VAL A 380 29.90 14.29 -12.05
N ARG A 381 30.69 13.97 -13.09
CA ARG A 381 31.84 14.77 -13.54
C ARG A 381 31.98 14.71 -15.07
N PRO A 382 31.97 15.85 -15.80
CA PRO A 382 31.87 17.23 -15.32
C PRO A 382 30.43 17.66 -14.99
N VAL A 383 30.27 18.51 -13.96
CA VAL A 383 28.95 18.93 -13.46
C VAL A 383 28.26 20.01 -14.31
N ASP A 384 29.01 20.95 -14.90
CA ASP A 384 28.47 22.19 -15.47
C ASP A 384 27.45 21.93 -16.60
N ALA A 385 27.65 20.88 -17.41
CA ALA A 385 26.75 20.53 -18.51
C ALA A 385 25.39 20.01 -18.02
N LEU A 386 25.38 19.27 -16.91
CA LEU A 386 24.16 18.68 -16.36
C LEU A 386 23.34 19.68 -15.55
N VAL A 387 23.96 20.70 -14.96
CA VAL A 387 23.26 21.80 -14.28
C VAL A 387 22.22 22.44 -15.18
N ASP A 388 22.62 22.83 -16.40
CA ASP A 388 21.71 23.49 -17.34
C ASP A 388 20.58 22.57 -17.79
N ALA A 389 20.90 21.30 -18.04
CA ALA A 389 19.93 20.32 -18.49
C ALA A 389 18.87 19.99 -17.41
N PHE A 390 19.28 19.82 -16.15
CA PHE A 390 18.34 19.55 -15.05
C PHE A 390 17.51 20.79 -14.68
N ALA A 391 18.09 21.98 -14.71
CA ALA A 391 17.32 23.21 -14.52
C ALA A 391 16.24 23.35 -15.59
N GLN A 392 16.58 23.08 -16.86
CA GLN A 392 15.61 23.08 -17.96
C GLN A 392 14.56 21.97 -17.82
N ALA A 393 14.93 20.80 -17.27
CA ALA A 393 14.03 19.69 -17.00
C ALA A 393 13.06 19.92 -15.83
N GLY A 394 13.20 21.03 -15.09
CA GLY A 394 12.27 21.41 -14.03
C GLY A 394 12.77 21.20 -12.59
N ALA A 395 14.09 21.06 -12.39
CA ALA A 395 14.69 21.04 -11.06
C ALA A 395 14.48 22.37 -10.30
N ASN A 396 14.17 22.29 -9.02
CA ASN A 396 14.00 23.45 -8.12
C ASN A 396 15.24 23.70 -7.24
N SER A 397 15.94 22.64 -6.86
CA SER A 397 17.26 22.73 -6.23
C SER A 397 18.24 21.82 -6.96
N ILE A 398 19.49 22.26 -7.03
CA ILE A 398 20.59 21.46 -7.57
C ILE A 398 21.74 21.54 -6.56
N SER A 399 22.22 20.38 -6.13
CA SER A 399 23.44 20.25 -5.34
C SER A 399 24.49 19.44 -6.08
N PHE A 400 25.76 19.75 -5.83
CA PHE A 400 26.88 19.08 -6.46
C PHE A 400 28.08 18.99 -5.52
N HIS A 401 29.00 18.09 -5.83
CA HIS A 401 30.24 17.94 -5.08
C HIS A 401 31.32 18.90 -5.55
N PRO A 402 32.10 19.55 -4.66
CA PRO A 402 33.18 20.43 -5.09
C PRO A 402 34.24 19.70 -5.93
N GLU A 403 34.46 18.40 -5.68
CA GLU A 403 35.38 17.55 -6.46
C GLU A 403 34.91 17.27 -7.90
N ALA A 404 33.63 17.52 -8.18
CA ALA A 404 33.02 17.33 -9.49
C ALA A 404 33.10 18.60 -10.39
N SER A 405 33.59 19.72 -9.86
CA SER A 405 33.72 20.99 -10.58
C SER A 405 35.16 21.51 -10.55
N ASP A 406 35.64 21.98 -11.70
CA ASP A 406 36.91 22.71 -11.76
C ASP A 406 36.81 24.14 -11.19
N HIS A 407 35.58 24.69 -11.11
CA HIS A 407 35.31 26.06 -10.69
C HIS A 407 34.02 26.17 -9.85
N VAL A 408 34.09 25.76 -8.58
CA VAL A 408 32.92 25.65 -7.69
C VAL A 408 32.06 26.93 -7.62
N HIS A 409 32.67 28.11 -7.41
CA HIS A 409 31.94 29.39 -7.39
C HIS A 409 31.17 29.66 -8.68
N ARG A 410 31.76 29.32 -9.84
CA ARG A 410 31.10 29.48 -11.16
C ARG A 410 29.90 28.55 -11.27
N THR A 411 30.03 27.29 -10.86
CA THR A 411 28.94 26.32 -10.89
C THR A 411 27.79 26.75 -9.95
N VAL A 412 28.08 27.27 -8.76
CA VAL A 412 27.07 27.83 -7.84
C VAL A 412 26.28 28.94 -8.52
N HIS A 413 26.94 29.92 -9.12
CA HIS A 413 26.26 30.99 -9.84
C HIS A 413 25.53 30.51 -11.09
N GLN A 414 26.04 29.49 -11.80
CA GLN A 414 25.34 28.89 -12.93
C GLN A 414 23.99 28.33 -12.48
N ILE A 415 23.93 27.58 -11.38
CA ILE A 415 22.68 27.05 -10.81
C ILE A 415 21.72 28.20 -10.48
N LYS A 416 22.21 29.24 -9.79
CA LYS A 416 21.38 30.40 -9.40
C LYS A 416 20.87 31.19 -10.60
N ASN A 417 21.69 31.38 -11.62
CA ASN A 417 21.31 32.08 -12.86
C ASN A 417 20.21 31.35 -13.64
N ARG A 418 20.03 30.04 -13.40
CA ARG A 418 18.91 29.26 -13.95
C ARG A 418 17.66 29.26 -13.06
N GLY A 419 17.69 29.97 -11.92
CA GLY A 419 16.55 30.10 -11.00
C GLY A 419 16.40 28.93 -10.03
N CYS A 420 17.38 28.02 -9.95
CA CYS A 420 17.39 26.93 -8.98
C CYS A 420 18.11 27.36 -7.69
N ARG A 421 17.73 26.75 -6.57
CA ARG A 421 18.51 26.88 -5.32
C ARG A 421 19.82 26.08 -5.43
N ALA A 422 20.93 26.73 -5.12
CA ALA A 422 22.25 26.12 -5.21
C ALA A 422 22.69 25.50 -3.88
N GLY A 423 23.10 24.23 -3.94
CA GLY A 423 23.66 23.52 -2.80
C GLY A 423 25.06 22.98 -3.06
N LEU A 424 25.87 22.89 -2.01
CA LEU A 424 27.15 22.20 -2.05
C LEU A 424 27.07 20.92 -1.21
N ALA A 425 27.34 19.78 -1.84
CA ALA A 425 27.37 18.47 -1.22
C ALA A 425 28.81 18.08 -0.84
N LEU A 426 29.06 17.80 0.43
CA LEU A 426 30.39 17.42 0.91
C LEU A 426 30.44 15.93 1.21
N ASN A 427 31.41 15.23 0.60
CA ASN A 427 31.71 13.85 0.98
C ASN A 427 32.14 13.79 2.45
N PRO A 428 32.11 12.62 3.10
CA PRO A 428 32.52 12.48 4.49
C PRO A 428 33.93 13.05 4.75
N ALA A 429 34.88 12.79 3.85
CA ALA A 429 36.26 13.26 3.95
C ALA A 429 36.47 14.72 3.51
N THR A 430 35.57 15.32 2.72
CA THR A 430 35.74 16.68 2.17
C THR A 430 35.75 17.73 3.28
N PRO A 431 36.80 18.54 3.47
CA PRO A 431 36.85 19.49 4.58
C PRO A 431 35.75 20.57 4.53
N LEU A 432 35.30 21.05 5.70
CA LEU A 432 34.34 22.17 5.78
C LEU A 432 34.89 23.50 5.28
N THR A 433 36.21 23.62 5.09
CA THR A 433 36.87 24.82 4.55
C THR A 433 36.40 25.18 3.14
N TRP A 434 35.84 24.22 2.39
CA TRP A 434 35.17 24.50 1.12
C TRP A 434 33.97 25.45 1.26
N LEU A 435 33.36 25.51 2.45
CA LEU A 435 32.23 26.39 2.70
C LEU A 435 32.64 27.82 2.98
N SER A 436 33.87 28.07 3.46
CA SER A 436 34.33 29.38 3.91
C SER A 436 33.96 30.45 2.89
N GLU A 437 34.57 30.45 1.71
CA GLU A 437 34.37 31.49 0.68
C GLU A 437 33.03 31.43 -0.08
N LEU A 438 32.18 30.43 0.18
CA LEU A 438 30.96 30.17 -0.61
C LEU A 438 29.67 30.24 0.20
N LEU A 439 29.74 30.30 1.53
CA LEU A 439 28.56 30.14 2.39
C LEU A 439 27.50 31.21 2.11
N ASP A 440 27.92 32.41 1.74
CA ASP A 440 27.03 33.54 1.45
C ASP A 440 26.29 33.37 0.12
N ASP A 441 26.84 32.57 -0.79
CA ASP A 441 26.25 32.28 -2.10
C ASP A 441 25.38 31.03 -2.12
N LEU A 442 25.51 30.13 -1.14
CA LEU A 442 24.79 28.87 -1.06
C LEU A 442 23.40 29.03 -0.41
N ASP A 443 22.40 28.36 -0.98
CA ASP A 443 21.06 28.28 -0.37
C ASP A 443 21.00 27.15 0.67
N PHE A 444 21.77 26.08 0.46
CA PHE A 444 21.89 24.96 1.38
C PHE A 444 23.22 24.23 1.28
N VAL A 445 23.57 23.49 2.33
CA VAL A 445 24.73 22.60 2.37
C VAL A 445 24.25 21.19 2.62
N LEU A 446 24.70 20.22 1.83
CA LEU A 446 24.42 18.79 2.04
C LEU A 446 25.67 18.11 2.60
N LEU A 447 25.56 17.46 3.75
CA LEU A 447 26.63 16.63 4.30
C LEU A 447 26.28 15.16 4.11
N MET A 448 27.11 14.45 3.35
CA MET A 448 26.94 13.02 3.11
C MET A 448 27.25 12.21 4.37
N SER A 449 26.32 11.34 4.76
CA SER A 449 26.45 10.42 5.90
C SER A 449 27.22 9.14 5.58
N VAL A 450 27.45 8.89 4.28
CA VAL A 450 28.20 7.77 3.70
C VAL A 450 28.97 8.26 2.47
N ASN A 451 29.82 7.43 1.85
CA ASN A 451 30.45 7.84 0.58
C ASN A 451 29.41 7.81 -0.56
N PRO A 452 29.47 8.75 -1.53
CA PRO A 452 28.52 8.79 -2.64
C PRO A 452 28.63 7.54 -3.53
N GLY A 453 27.55 7.20 -4.22
CA GLY A 453 27.44 6.01 -5.07
C GLY A 453 26.39 5.04 -4.54
N PHE A 454 26.81 3.90 -3.98
CA PHE A 454 25.87 2.84 -3.59
C PHE A 454 25.07 3.19 -2.32
N GLY A 455 23.77 2.88 -2.34
CA GLY A 455 22.94 2.84 -1.13
C GLY A 455 23.30 1.66 -0.20
N GLY A 456 22.83 1.70 1.04
CA GLY A 456 23.00 0.61 2.03
C GLY A 456 24.37 0.55 2.74
N GLN A 457 25.20 1.59 2.59
CA GLN A 457 26.45 1.70 3.33
C GLN A 457 26.20 2.03 4.81
N SER A 458 27.09 1.56 5.69
CA SER A 458 27.04 1.89 7.13
C SER A 458 27.25 3.38 7.37
N PHE A 459 26.46 3.94 8.29
CA PHE A 459 26.54 5.34 8.69
C PHE A 459 27.94 5.71 9.24
N ILE A 460 28.50 6.82 8.76
CA ILE A 460 29.82 7.31 9.20
C ILE A 460 29.64 8.30 10.35
N GLU A 461 29.77 7.81 11.59
CA GLU A 461 29.55 8.56 12.83
C GLU A 461 30.32 9.89 12.92
N SER A 462 31.54 9.98 12.38
CA SER A 462 32.33 11.21 12.39
C SER A 462 31.64 12.39 11.67
N VAL A 463 30.70 12.10 10.77
CA VAL A 463 29.91 13.12 10.06
C VAL A 463 28.99 13.88 11.03
N LEU A 464 28.52 13.29 12.13
CA LEU A 464 27.72 14.01 13.14
C LEU A 464 28.47 15.20 13.73
N GLN A 465 29.76 15.03 14.00
CA GLN A 465 30.59 16.13 14.51
C GLN A 465 30.76 17.22 13.44
N LYS A 466 30.93 16.83 12.19
CA LYS A 466 31.01 17.74 11.04
C LYS A 466 29.72 18.54 10.86
N ILE A 467 28.56 17.90 11.02
CA ILE A 467 27.24 18.55 10.99
C ILE A 467 27.13 19.59 12.11
N ARG A 468 27.55 19.26 13.33
CA ARG A 468 27.54 20.23 14.44
C ARG A 468 28.40 21.44 14.14
N VAL A 469 29.60 21.24 13.62
CA VAL A 469 30.53 22.33 13.27
C VAL A 469 29.96 23.18 12.13
N ALA A 470 29.44 22.57 11.08
CA ALA A 470 28.79 23.28 9.97
C ALA A 470 27.59 24.10 10.44
N ALA A 471 26.72 23.53 11.28
CA ALA A 471 25.58 24.21 11.87
C ALA A 471 26.01 25.41 12.73
N MET A 472 27.09 25.27 13.52
CA MET A 472 27.64 26.40 14.29
C MET A 472 28.15 27.54 13.41
N HIS A 473 28.77 27.22 12.27
CA HIS A 473 29.24 28.22 11.30
C HIS A 473 28.08 28.92 10.60
N ILE A 474 26.98 28.21 10.35
CA ILE A 474 25.76 28.76 9.75
C ILE A 474 24.96 29.62 10.75
N ASP A 475 24.88 29.20 12.02
CA ASP A 475 24.05 29.85 13.05
C ASP A 475 24.69 31.08 13.70
N ARG A 476 26.03 31.14 13.75
CA ARG A 476 26.76 32.32 14.21
C ARG A 476 26.99 33.23 13.01
N GLY A 477 26.17 34.28 12.88
CA GLY A 477 26.51 35.47 12.08
C GLY A 477 27.70 36.25 12.66
N GLY A 478 28.79 35.56 12.96
CA GLY A 478 30.00 36.08 13.61
C GLY A 478 31.23 35.61 12.85
N GLY A 479 31.57 36.37 11.80
CA GLY A 479 32.79 36.25 10.99
C GLY A 479 32.57 36.01 9.50
N TRP A 480 31.44 35.40 9.13
CA TRP A 480 31.02 35.08 7.77
C TRP A 480 29.49 35.29 7.71
N CYS A 481 28.95 36.00 6.71
CA CYS A 481 27.58 36.54 6.74
C CYS A 481 26.65 35.80 5.75
N GLY A 482 26.22 34.57 6.04
CA GLY A 482 25.49 33.74 5.07
C GLY A 482 24.06 33.37 5.44
N HIS A 483 23.17 33.29 4.44
CA HIS A 483 21.75 32.89 4.54
C HIS A 483 21.52 31.36 4.37
N ALA A 484 22.59 30.55 4.26
CA ALA A 484 22.52 29.13 3.93
C ALA A 484 21.88 28.28 5.05
N ARG A 485 21.17 27.20 4.68
CA ARG A 485 20.64 26.21 5.65
C ARG A 485 21.42 24.89 5.59
N CYS A 486 21.77 24.33 6.74
CA CYS A 486 22.44 23.02 6.83
C CYS A 486 21.43 21.88 6.61
N ARG A 487 21.69 20.99 5.65
CA ARG A 487 20.96 19.74 5.43
C ARG A 487 21.83 18.54 5.78
N VAL A 488 21.20 17.58 6.46
CA VAL A 488 21.71 16.21 6.57
C VAL A 488 20.86 15.37 5.63
N CYS A 489 21.48 14.44 4.90
CA CYS A 489 20.83 13.52 3.96
C CYS A 489 19.34 13.28 4.30
N GLY A 490 18.44 13.87 3.49
CA GLY A 490 17.00 13.62 3.54
C GLY A 490 16.12 14.42 4.51
N VAL A 491 16.60 15.36 5.35
CA VAL A 491 15.72 16.08 6.31
C VAL A 491 16.04 17.58 6.45
N TRP A 492 15.02 18.46 6.40
CA TRP A 492 15.16 19.85 6.88
C TRP A 492 14.89 19.94 8.38
N ARG A 493 15.68 20.75 9.08
CA ARG A 493 15.23 21.39 10.33
C ARG A 493 14.93 22.86 10.05
N THR A 494 13.70 23.30 10.27
CA THR A 494 13.34 24.72 10.34
C THR A 494 13.40 25.21 11.79
N ARG A 495 13.97 26.41 12.01
CA ARG A 495 13.91 27.12 13.29
C ARG A 495 12.47 27.59 13.58
N LEU A 496 12.00 27.33 14.79
CA LEU A 496 10.89 28.05 15.42
C LEU A 496 11.36 29.48 15.77
N SER A 497 10.70 30.52 15.25
CA SER A 497 10.75 31.86 15.87
C SER A 497 9.51 32.69 15.57
N GLU A 498 8.92 33.25 16.64
CA GLU A 498 7.60 33.89 16.75
C GLU A 498 7.51 35.34 16.20
N ARG A 499 8.23 35.73 15.13
CA ARG A 499 8.36 37.16 14.76
C ARG A 499 7.64 37.70 13.52
N ASP A 500 6.94 36.89 12.72
CA ASP A 500 6.27 37.39 11.50
C ASP A 500 4.74 37.54 11.60
N ARG A 501 4.26 38.05 12.74
CA ARG A 501 2.97 38.76 12.80
C ARG A 501 3.23 40.24 12.58
N ARG A 502 2.94 40.73 11.37
CA ARG A 502 2.68 42.14 10.93
C ARG A 502 3.64 42.63 9.85
N VAL A 503 3.26 42.51 8.57
CA VAL A 503 3.34 43.59 7.56
C VAL A 503 2.23 43.37 6.52
N ALA A 504 1.54 44.45 6.16
CA ALA A 504 0.33 44.51 5.37
C ALA A 504 0.49 44.14 3.88
N HIS A 505 -0.56 43.53 3.32
CA HIS A 505 -0.76 43.34 1.88
C HIS A 505 -0.95 44.67 1.12
N PRO A 506 -0.28 44.89 -0.03
CA PRO A 506 -0.77 45.79 -1.07
C PRO A 506 -1.55 45.00 -2.14
N ARG A 507 -2.76 45.47 -2.42
CA ARG A 507 -3.63 45.03 -3.52
C ARG A 507 -2.98 45.27 -4.89
N ARG A 508 -3.09 44.30 -5.81
CA ARG A 508 -3.24 44.44 -7.29
C ARG A 508 -3.45 43.01 -7.84
N ALA A 509 -4.67 42.56 -8.12
CA ALA A 509 -5.52 42.88 -9.28
C ALA A 509 -4.78 42.76 -10.63
N ARG A 510 -5.28 41.82 -11.45
CA ARG A 510 -5.05 41.55 -12.88
C ARG A 510 -3.84 40.68 -13.26
N THR A 511 -4.11 39.38 -13.40
CA THR A 511 -3.81 38.57 -14.61
C THR A 511 -4.41 37.16 -14.49
N ARG A 512 -5.74 37.06 -14.32
CA ARG A 512 -6.51 35.83 -14.60
C ARG A 512 -7.37 36.07 -15.83
N ARG A 513 -6.82 35.80 -17.02
CA ARG A 513 -7.56 35.67 -18.28
C ARG A 513 -6.68 34.93 -19.28
N ARG A 514 -6.56 33.60 -19.10
CA ARG A 514 -6.22 32.60 -20.14
C ARG A 514 -5.99 31.23 -19.49
N ALA A 515 -7.05 30.63 -18.97
CA ALA A 515 -7.17 29.18 -18.76
C ALA A 515 -8.63 28.88 -18.40
N ALA A 516 -9.54 29.35 -19.25
CA ALA A 516 -10.96 29.02 -19.21
C ALA A 516 -11.40 28.81 -20.65
N ARG A 517 -11.23 27.57 -21.12
CA ARG A 517 -11.97 26.91 -22.21
C ARG A 517 -11.27 25.59 -22.50
N VAL A 518 -11.52 24.58 -21.67
CA VAL A 518 -12.16 23.28 -22.00
C VAL A 518 -12.52 22.60 -20.66
N ILE A 519 -13.49 23.16 -19.95
CA ILE A 519 -14.48 22.39 -19.16
C ILE A 519 -15.75 23.24 -19.32
N ALA A 520 -16.54 22.91 -20.34
CA ALA A 520 -17.83 23.53 -20.55
C ALA A 520 -18.85 22.73 -19.73
N GLY A 521 -19.42 23.34 -18.68
CA GLY A 521 -20.70 22.89 -18.16
C GLY A 521 -20.95 22.86 -16.64
N ILE A 522 -20.14 23.50 -15.79
CA ILE A 522 -20.51 23.66 -14.36
C ILE A 522 -20.35 25.13 -14.00
N SER A 523 -21.45 25.80 -13.64
CA SER A 523 -21.46 27.21 -13.22
C SER A 523 -20.91 27.36 -11.80
N GLU A 524 -20.34 28.52 -11.46
CA GLU A 524 -19.91 28.89 -10.10
C GLU A 524 -21.07 28.94 -9.06
N GLU A 525 -22.28 28.51 -9.42
CA GLU A 525 -23.41 28.31 -8.50
C GLU A 525 -23.47 26.88 -7.89
N ASP A 526 -22.69 25.91 -8.41
CA ASP A 526 -22.77 24.47 -8.07
C ASP A 526 -21.88 24.01 -6.90
N THR A 527 -21.36 24.91 -6.06
CA THR A 527 -20.52 24.53 -4.88
C THR A 527 -21.20 24.81 -3.54
N ARG A 528 -22.52 24.65 -3.45
CA ARG A 528 -23.27 24.85 -2.21
C ARG A 528 -23.69 23.52 -1.63
N MET A 529 -23.48 23.32 -0.34
CA MET A 529 -24.10 22.22 0.41
C MET A 529 -25.63 22.24 0.20
N GLN A 530 -26.17 21.16 -0.34
CA GLN A 530 -27.57 21.02 -0.76
C GLN A 530 -28.38 20.03 0.10
N ALA A 531 -27.76 19.12 0.86
CA ALA A 531 -28.50 18.22 1.75
C ALA A 531 -27.68 17.74 2.95
N LEU A 532 -28.38 17.31 4.01
CA LEU A 532 -27.78 16.64 5.17
C LEU A 532 -28.32 15.21 5.30
N ILE A 533 -27.45 14.26 5.60
CA ILE A 533 -27.78 12.85 5.74
C ILE A 533 -27.39 12.38 7.13
N PHE A 534 -28.32 11.85 7.90
CA PHE A 534 -28.07 11.40 9.27
C PHE A 534 -28.12 9.87 9.34
N ASP A 535 -27.09 9.26 9.93
CA ASP A 535 -27.29 7.96 10.56
C ASP A 535 -28.18 8.10 11.81
N VAL A 536 -28.73 7.00 12.32
CA VAL A 536 -29.68 6.97 13.44
C VAL A 536 -29.04 6.53 14.75
N ASP A 537 -28.53 5.31 14.79
CA ASP A 537 -28.10 4.66 16.03
C ASP A 537 -26.72 5.19 16.42
N GLY A 538 -26.58 5.66 17.66
CA GLY A 538 -25.39 6.38 18.09
C GLY A 538 -25.31 7.81 17.57
N THR A 539 -25.86 8.15 16.39
CA THR A 539 -25.81 9.49 15.80
C THR A 539 -26.96 10.42 16.23
N LEU A 540 -28.22 10.05 15.96
CA LEU A 540 -29.38 10.86 16.39
C LEU A 540 -29.62 10.72 17.89
N ALA A 541 -29.40 9.52 18.44
CA ALA A 541 -29.58 9.20 19.85
C ALA A 541 -28.54 8.13 20.26
N ASP A 542 -28.11 8.12 21.52
CA ASP A 542 -27.19 7.10 22.04
C ASP A 542 -27.99 5.83 22.39
N THR A 543 -28.18 4.95 21.40
CA THR A 543 -29.12 3.81 21.44
C THR A 543 -28.46 2.47 21.79
N GLU A 544 -27.13 2.43 21.88
CA GLU A 544 -26.37 1.17 21.97
C GLU A 544 -26.63 0.42 23.28
N ALA A 545 -26.79 1.14 24.39
CA ALA A 545 -27.18 0.52 25.67
C ALA A 545 -28.58 -0.14 25.58
N ALA A 546 -29.54 0.54 24.95
CA ALA A 546 -30.88 -0.01 24.76
C ALA A 546 -30.89 -1.22 23.82
N HIS A 547 -30.05 -1.21 22.78
CA HIS A 547 -29.88 -2.38 21.92
C HIS A 547 -29.26 -3.56 22.67
N ARG A 548 -28.20 -3.35 23.44
CA ARG A 548 -27.55 -4.39 24.25
C ARG A 548 -28.51 -5.05 25.24
N GLU A 549 -29.27 -4.25 25.98
CA GLU A 549 -30.28 -4.76 26.91
C GLU A 549 -31.40 -5.53 26.19
N ALA A 550 -31.82 -5.08 25.01
CA ALA A 550 -32.81 -5.77 24.21
C ALA A 550 -32.31 -7.13 23.68
N PHE A 551 -31.02 -7.23 23.31
CA PHE A 551 -30.40 -8.52 22.99
C PHE A 551 -30.40 -9.46 24.19
N ASN A 552 -29.96 -9.00 25.36
CA ASN A 552 -29.93 -9.82 26.58
C ASN A 552 -31.33 -10.30 27.00
N ALA A 553 -32.35 -9.44 26.88
CA ALA A 553 -33.73 -9.82 27.12
C ALA A 553 -34.22 -10.88 26.12
N ALA A 554 -33.87 -10.74 24.83
CA ALA A 554 -34.23 -11.71 23.81
C ALA A 554 -33.54 -13.07 24.02
N PHE A 555 -32.26 -13.10 24.39
CA PHE A 555 -31.54 -14.34 24.71
C PHE A 555 -32.19 -15.08 25.88
N ALA A 556 -32.53 -14.35 26.95
CA ALA A 556 -33.21 -14.93 28.11
C ALA A 556 -34.59 -15.51 27.75
N GLU A 557 -35.35 -14.84 26.87
CA GLU A 557 -36.67 -15.31 26.44
C GLU A 557 -36.61 -16.58 25.58
N VAL A 558 -35.60 -16.70 24.71
CA VAL A 558 -35.40 -17.92 23.91
C VAL A 558 -34.70 -19.05 24.68
N GLY A 559 -34.35 -18.83 25.95
CA GLY A 559 -33.70 -19.82 26.81
C GLY A 559 -32.20 -20.00 26.58
N LEU A 560 -31.52 -19.03 25.95
CA LEU A 560 -30.08 -19.02 25.78
C LEU A 560 -29.41 -18.36 26.99
N ASP A 561 -28.40 -19.03 27.56
CA ASP A 561 -27.61 -18.51 28.71
C ASP A 561 -26.56 -17.47 28.28
N TRP A 562 -26.89 -16.67 27.25
CA TRP A 562 -26.00 -15.66 26.72
C TRP A 562 -26.25 -14.32 27.39
N TYR A 563 -25.15 -13.67 27.78
CA TYR A 563 -25.20 -12.33 28.34
C TYR A 563 -24.10 -11.46 27.73
N TRP A 564 -24.51 -10.44 26.98
CA TRP A 564 -23.61 -9.44 26.43
C TRP A 564 -23.47 -8.27 27.40
N ASP A 565 -22.37 -8.28 28.15
CA ASP A 565 -21.93 -7.12 28.92
C ASP A 565 -21.47 -5.98 28.00
N GLU A 566 -21.22 -4.80 28.57
CA GLU A 566 -20.82 -3.61 27.80
C GLU A 566 -19.52 -3.81 27.02
N ALA A 567 -18.53 -4.51 27.61
CA ALA A 567 -17.24 -4.73 26.99
C ALA A 567 -17.33 -5.71 25.80
N LEU A 568 -18.10 -6.79 25.95
CA LEU A 568 -18.36 -7.76 24.89
C LEU A 568 -19.17 -7.12 23.77
N TYR A 569 -20.25 -6.40 24.11
CA TYR A 569 -21.06 -5.72 23.12
C TYR A 569 -20.26 -4.69 22.31
N SER A 570 -19.40 -3.91 22.98
CA SER A 570 -18.49 -2.95 22.32
C SER A 570 -17.57 -3.62 21.29
N ARG A 571 -17.10 -4.85 21.55
CA ARG A 571 -16.30 -5.62 20.58
C ARG A 571 -17.16 -6.12 19.41
N LEU A 572 -18.39 -6.56 19.72
CA LEU A 572 -19.35 -7.07 18.75
C LEU A 572 -19.92 -5.98 17.82
N LEU A 573 -19.87 -4.71 18.21
CA LEU A 573 -20.26 -3.57 17.36
C LEU A 573 -19.41 -3.41 16.09
N LYS A 574 -18.22 -4.05 16.04
CA LYS A 574 -17.43 -4.15 14.79
C LYS A 574 -18.18 -4.90 13.68
N VAL A 575 -19.05 -5.83 14.06
CA VAL A 575 -19.92 -6.57 13.12
C VAL A 575 -21.19 -5.75 12.91
N ALA A 576 -21.39 -5.30 11.68
CA ALA A 576 -22.56 -4.54 11.30
C ALA A 576 -23.79 -5.44 11.12
N GLY A 577 -24.92 -5.00 11.68
CA GLY A 577 -26.18 -5.74 11.64
C GLY A 577 -26.38 -6.68 12.84
N GLY A 578 -27.63 -6.71 13.35
CA GLY A 578 -27.97 -7.47 14.54
C GLY A 578 -27.92 -8.98 14.36
N LYS A 579 -28.39 -9.49 13.21
CA LYS A 579 -28.40 -10.94 12.91
C LYS A 579 -26.99 -11.48 12.70
N GLU A 580 -26.18 -10.74 11.94
CA GLU A 580 -24.78 -11.04 11.68
C GLU A 580 -23.97 -11.04 12.96
N ARG A 581 -24.27 -10.12 13.89
CA ARG A 581 -23.65 -10.08 15.22
C ARG A 581 -23.98 -11.30 16.06
N ILE A 582 -25.24 -11.76 16.05
CA ILE A 582 -25.64 -13.00 16.73
C ILE A 582 -24.90 -14.19 16.10
N GLN A 583 -24.92 -14.32 14.77
CA GLN A 583 -24.22 -15.39 14.05
C GLN A 583 -22.72 -15.41 14.39
N HIS A 584 -22.07 -14.24 14.36
CA HIS A 584 -20.66 -14.10 14.67
C HIS A 584 -20.36 -14.53 16.10
N TYR A 585 -21.15 -14.07 17.08
CA TYR A 585 -21.01 -14.47 18.46
C TYR A 585 -21.20 -15.99 18.65
N TRP A 586 -22.25 -16.56 18.08
CA TRP A 586 -22.54 -18.00 18.14
C TRP A 586 -21.37 -18.82 17.57
N SER A 587 -20.86 -18.39 16.41
CA SER A 587 -19.71 -19.04 15.75
C SER A 587 -18.42 -18.97 16.56
N CYS A 588 -18.29 -17.99 17.48
CA CYS A 588 -17.13 -17.87 18.35
C CYS A 588 -17.21 -18.76 19.59
N ILE A 589 -18.40 -18.99 20.14
CA ILE A 589 -18.56 -19.76 21.37
C ILE A 589 -18.80 -21.25 21.10
N GLU A 590 -19.56 -21.58 20.05
CA GLU A 590 -20.00 -22.94 19.72
C GLU A 590 -20.00 -23.13 18.18
N PRO A 591 -18.81 -23.31 17.56
CA PRO A 591 -18.67 -23.33 16.10
C PRO A 591 -19.45 -24.47 15.41
N GLU A 592 -19.53 -25.64 16.05
CA GLU A 592 -20.22 -26.81 15.51
C GLU A 592 -21.75 -26.61 15.49
N GLU A 593 -22.31 -26.02 16.54
CA GLU A 593 -23.74 -25.70 16.61
C GLU A 593 -24.11 -24.56 15.66
N ALA A 594 -23.23 -23.55 15.53
CA ALA A 594 -23.42 -22.41 14.63
C ALA A 594 -23.47 -22.78 13.13
N MET A 595 -23.12 -24.03 12.77
CA MET A 595 -23.26 -24.59 11.42
C MET A 595 -24.51 -25.45 11.23
N GLY A 596 -25.33 -25.61 12.28
CA GLY A 596 -26.55 -26.40 12.26
C GLY A 596 -27.63 -25.80 11.35
N ALA A 597 -28.52 -26.67 10.85
CA ALA A 597 -29.60 -26.26 9.93
C ALA A 597 -30.60 -25.28 10.56
N GLU A 598 -30.78 -25.34 11.89
CA GLU A 598 -31.77 -24.53 12.64
C GLU A 598 -31.25 -23.13 13.04
N VAL A 599 -29.95 -22.86 12.90
CA VAL A 599 -29.29 -21.63 13.40
C VAL A 599 -29.92 -20.37 12.82
N LYS A 600 -30.19 -20.39 11.50
CA LYS A 600 -30.79 -19.25 10.82
C LYS A 600 -32.18 -18.92 11.37
N GLU A 601 -32.98 -19.94 11.66
CA GLU A 601 -34.34 -19.79 12.19
C GLU A 601 -34.32 -19.26 13.62
N THR A 602 -33.37 -19.72 14.44
CA THR A 602 -33.18 -19.20 15.80
C THR A 602 -32.72 -17.74 15.81
N ILE A 603 -31.77 -17.36 14.94
CA ILE A 603 -31.31 -15.97 14.82
C ILE A 603 -32.44 -15.05 14.38
N ASP A 604 -33.27 -15.50 13.43
CA ASP A 604 -34.44 -14.75 12.99
C ASP A 604 -35.44 -14.54 14.13
N ALA A 605 -35.71 -15.58 14.93
CA ALA A 605 -36.59 -15.49 16.10
C ALA A 605 -36.05 -14.53 17.18
N ILE A 606 -34.76 -14.66 17.55
CA ILE A 606 -34.10 -13.74 18.51
C ILE A 606 -34.21 -12.30 18.01
N HIS A 607 -33.97 -12.06 16.72
CA HIS A 607 -33.97 -10.71 16.17
C HIS A 607 -35.37 -10.07 16.20
N VAL A 608 -36.43 -10.85 15.99
CA VAL A 608 -37.83 -10.39 16.13
C VAL A 608 -38.11 -10.00 17.58
N ILE A 609 -37.79 -10.87 18.55
CA ILE A 609 -38.00 -10.62 19.99
C ILE A 609 -37.22 -9.39 20.44
N LYS A 610 -35.94 -9.29 20.06
CA LYS A 610 -35.07 -8.13 20.33
C LYS A 610 -35.66 -6.83 19.80
N THR A 611 -36.25 -6.86 18.60
CA THR A 611 -36.86 -5.67 17.98
C THR A 611 -38.02 -5.15 18.83
N ASN A 612 -38.85 -6.04 19.39
CA ASN A 612 -39.95 -5.66 20.29
C ASN A 612 -39.43 -5.04 21.60
N TYR A 613 -38.46 -5.70 22.26
CA TYR A 613 -37.84 -5.18 23.49
C TYR A 613 -37.15 -3.84 23.31
N TYR A 614 -36.50 -3.64 22.16
CA TYR A 614 -35.90 -2.35 21.85
C TYR A 614 -36.98 -1.27 21.65
N ALA A 615 -38.02 -1.56 20.86
CA ALA A 615 -39.10 -0.63 20.61
C ALA A 615 -39.81 -0.21 21.90
N GLU A 616 -40.02 -1.12 22.85
CA GLU A 616 -40.57 -0.79 24.17
C GLU A 616 -39.66 0.11 25.00
N ARG A 617 -38.34 -0.14 24.96
CA ARG A 617 -37.35 0.64 25.72
C ARG A 617 -37.18 2.06 25.22
N VAL A 618 -37.28 2.31 23.91
CA VAL A 618 -37.09 3.66 23.35
C VAL A 618 -38.38 4.47 23.27
N ARG A 619 -39.55 3.81 23.30
CA ARG A 619 -40.86 4.46 23.22
C ARG A 619 -41.04 5.44 24.39
N GLY A 620 -41.72 6.54 24.11
CA GLY A 620 -42.01 7.57 25.12
C GLY A 620 -40.83 8.49 25.46
N GLY A 621 -39.72 8.41 24.71
CA GLY A 621 -38.59 9.34 24.84
C GLY A 621 -37.59 8.96 25.93
N ALA A 622 -37.55 7.69 26.33
CA ALA A 622 -36.59 7.18 27.32
C ALA A 622 -35.13 7.30 26.85
N VAL A 623 -34.90 7.30 25.53
CA VAL A 623 -33.61 7.66 24.91
C VAL A 623 -33.77 9.02 24.21
N PRO A 624 -33.20 10.11 24.76
CA PRO A 624 -33.32 11.44 24.17
C PRO A 624 -32.41 11.60 22.93
N LEU A 625 -32.77 12.53 22.04
CA LEU A 625 -31.87 12.94 20.95
C LEU A 625 -30.57 13.53 21.51
N ARG A 626 -29.47 13.31 20.80
CA ARG A 626 -28.16 13.88 21.15
C ARG A 626 -28.16 15.41 21.02
N PRO A 627 -27.32 16.10 21.81
CA PRO A 627 -27.28 17.55 21.81
C PRO A 627 -27.00 18.14 20.42
N GLY A 628 -27.82 19.08 19.98
CA GLY A 628 -27.75 19.77 18.70
C GLY A 628 -28.51 19.10 17.55
N ILE A 629 -28.91 17.83 17.67
CA ILE A 629 -29.62 17.10 16.61
C ILE A 629 -30.97 17.74 16.29
N ARG A 630 -31.82 17.92 17.30
CA ARG A 630 -33.15 18.51 17.11
C ARG A 630 -33.07 19.92 16.51
N ARG A 631 -32.18 20.74 17.06
CA ARG A 631 -31.94 22.11 16.60
C ARG A 631 -31.51 22.12 15.13
N LEU A 632 -30.51 21.32 14.76
CA LEU A 632 -29.98 21.30 13.40
C LEU A 632 -31.03 20.80 12.39
N ILE A 633 -31.85 19.81 12.76
CA ILE A 633 -32.99 19.36 11.94
C ILE A 633 -34.01 20.48 11.76
N ASP A 634 -34.38 21.18 12.83
CA ASP A 634 -35.34 22.31 12.76
C ASP A 634 -34.77 23.46 11.92
N GLU A 635 -33.49 23.77 12.06
CA GLU A 635 -32.77 24.80 11.31
C GLU A 635 -32.71 24.47 9.81
N ALA A 636 -32.35 23.23 9.45
CA ALA A 636 -32.31 22.76 8.07
C ALA A 636 -33.69 22.77 7.41
N ASN A 637 -34.72 22.26 8.09
CA ASN A 637 -36.10 22.31 7.59
C ASN A 637 -36.58 23.76 7.42
N GLY A 638 -36.29 24.66 8.37
CA GLY A 638 -36.63 26.08 8.29
C GLY A 638 -35.92 26.81 7.15
N ALA A 639 -34.72 26.37 6.79
CA ALA A 639 -33.97 26.86 5.64
C ALA A 639 -34.34 26.18 4.30
N GLY A 640 -35.26 25.22 4.31
CA GLY A 640 -35.66 24.45 3.12
C GLY A 640 -34.57 23.50 2.61
N LEU A 641 -33.62 23.10 3.45
CA LEU A 641 -32.53 22.19 3.11
C LEU A 641 -32.99 20.72 3.25
N PRO A 642 -32.99 19.92 2.16
CA PRO A 642 -33.32 18.51 2.19
C PRO A 642 -32.55 17.70 3.25
N LEU A 643 -33.28 16.86 3.98
CA LEU A 643 -32.73 15.93 4.97
C LEU A 643 -32.99 14.48 4.57
N ALA A 644 -32.05 13.59 4.84
CA ALA A 644 -32.24 12.15 4.72
C ALA A 644 -31.75 11.38 5.95
N ILE A 645 -32.26 10.16 6.11
CA ILE A 645 -31.74 9.15 7.03
C ILE A 645 -31.07 8.03 6.24
N ALA A 646 -29.91 7.57 6.71
CA ALA A 646 -29.20 6.43 6.16
C ALA A 646 -28.69 5.51 7.29
N THR A 647 -29.44 4.44 7.60
CA THR A 647 -29.18 3.54 8.74
C THR A 647 -29.24 2.05 8.37
N THR A 648 -28.61 1.20 9.18
CA THR A 648 -28.72 -0.27 9.07
C THR A 648 -29.73 -0.88 10.05
N THR A 649 -30.49 -0.04 10.75
CA THR A 649 -31.54 -0.46 11.70
C THR A 649 -32.85 -0.75 10.97
N THR A 650 -33.82 -1.34 11.67
CA THR A 650 -35.12 -1.67 11.08
C THR A 650 -36.05 -0.46 11.06
N PRO A 651 -36.98 -0.36 10.09
CA PRO A 651 -37.95 0.74 10.04
C PRO A 651 -38.73 0.92 11.36
N ALA A 652 -39.09 -0.18 12.03
CA ALA A 652 -39.80 -0.16 13.31
C ALA A 652 -38.98 0.48 14.45
N ASN A 653 -37.66 0.28 14.46
CA ASN A 653 -36.77 0.89 15.46
C ASN A 653 -36.62 2.40 15.22
N VAL A 654 -36.49 2.81 13.96
CA VAL A 654 -36.45 4.24 13.59
C VAL A 654 -37.75 4.92 14.04
N ASP A 655 -38.90 4.29 13.78
CA ASP A 655 -40.19 4.78 14.23
C ASP A 655 -40.31 4.93 15.74
N ALA A 656 -39.95 3.89 16.48
CA ALA A 656 -40.03 3.89 17.92
C ALA A 656 -39.17 4.99 18.54
N LEU A 657 -37.97 5.24 17.98
CA LEU A 657 -37.03 6.24 18.45
C LEU A 657 -37.49 7.67 18.13
N LEU A 658 -37.95 7.93 16.90
CA LEU A 658 -38.17 9.31 16.42
C LEU A 658 -39.58 9.86 16.67
N SER A 659 -40.59 8.99 16.84
CA SER A 659 -42.00 9.41 16.98
C SER A 659 -42.27 10.30 18.20
N SER A 660 -41.53 10.09 19.30
CA SER A 660 -41.66 10.90 20.51
C SER A 660 -40.90 12.24 20.41
N PRO A 661 -39.58 12.27 20.11
CA PRO A 661 -38.81 13.52 20.11
C PRO A 661 -39.05 14.44 18.90
N LEU A 662 -39.47 13.89 17.75
CA LEU A 662 -39.73 14.66 16.52
C LEU A 662 -41.23 14.78 16.17
N GLY A 663 -42.08 14.08 16.91
CA GLY A 663 -43.53 14.02 16.71
C GLY A 663 -43.98 12.88 15.80
N ILE A 664 -45.28 12.57 15.79
CA ILE A 664 -45.85 11.45 15.01
C ILE A 664 -45.63 11.58 13.50
N ASP A 665 -45.48 12.81 13.02
CA ASP A 665 -45.24 13.17 11.62
C ASP A 665 -43.74 13.33 11.29
N TRP A 666 -42.84 12.79 12.12
CA TRP A 666 -41.39 12.98 11.96
C TRP A 666 -40.87 12.66 10.55
N ARG A 667 -41.46 11.67 9.87
CA ARG A 667 -41.08 11.30 8.50
C ARG A 667 -41.17 12.47 7.52
N LYS A 668 -42.11 13.40 7.70
CA LYS A 668 -42.27 14.58 6.82
C LYS A 668 -41.09 15.56 6.90
N ARG A 669 -40.23 15.41 7.91
CA ARG A 669 -39.00 16.21 8.09
C ARG A 669 -37.83 15.69 7.25
N PHE A 670 -37.98 14.54 6.60
CA PHE A 670 -36.95 13.91 5.78
C PHE A 670 -37.51 13.62 4.38
N VAL A 671 -36.74 13.97 3.35
CA VAL A 671 -37.06 13.64 1.96
C VAL A 671 -36.87 12.14 1.72
N ALA A 672 -35.89 11.53 2.39
CA ALA A 672 -35.57 10.12 2.26
C ALA A 672 -35.32 9.46 3.63
N VAL A 673 -35.83 8.24 3.80
CA VAL A 673 -35.51 7.38 4.95
C VAL A 673 -35.05 6.05 4.40
N CYS A 674 -33.74 5.81 4.44
CA CYS A 674 -33.09 4.60 4.00
C CYS A 674 -32.64 3.78 5.20
N ASP A 675 -33.22 2.59 5.33
CA ASP A 675 -32.98 1.64 6.42
C ASP A 675 -32.44 0.30 5.89
N ALA A 676 -32.34 -0.71 6.77
CA ALA A 676 -31.85 -2.04 6.45
C ALA A 676 -32.55 -2.73 5.24
N SER A 677 -33.78 -2.33 4.90
CA SER A 677 -34.53 -2.89 3.76
C SER A 677 -34.19 -2.24 2.42
N THR A 678 -33.54 -1.07 2.45
CA THR A 678 -33.24 -0.26 1.26
C THR A 678 -31.83 -0.44 0.71
N ALA A 679 -30.99 -1.22 1.41
CA ALA A 679 -29.59 -1.48 1.06
C ALA A 679 -29.34 -2.98 0.90
N SER A 680 -28.67 -3.38 -0.19
CA SER A 680 -28.26 -4.77 -0.43
C SER A 680 -27.19 -5.24 0.54
N VAL A 681 -26.25 -4.35 0.89
CA VAL A 681 -25.16 -4.61 1.82
C VAL A 681 -25.15 -3.55 2.91
N LYS A 682 -24.92 -3.98 4.16
CA LYS A 682 -24.87 -3.08 5.33
C LYS A 682 -23.52 -2.34 5.39
N LYS A 683 -23.48 -1.23 6.14
CA LYS A 683 -22.23 -0.48 6.42
C LYS A 683 -21.12 -1.44 6.90
N PRO A 684 -19.85 -1.32 6.46
CA PRO A 684 -19.23 -0.15 5.83
C PRO A 684 -19.47 -0.01 4.31
N ALA A 685 -20.30 -0.86 3.69
CA ALA A 685 -20.69 -0.66 2.29
C ALA A 685 -21.52 0.64 2.13
N PRO A 686 -21.34 1.38 1.02
CA PRO A 686 -22.01 2.67 0.76
C PRO A 686 -23.48 2.56 0.34
N ASP A 687 -24.04 1.35 0.21
CA ASP A 687 -25.35 1.08 -0.39
C ASP A 687 -26.50 1.93 0.18
N VAL A 688 -26.56 2.08 1.51
CA VAL A 688 -27.61 2.87 2.17
C VAL A 688 -27.47 4.37 1.86
N TYR A 689 -26.25 4.85 1.67
CA TYR A 689 -25.99 6.22 1.23
C TYR A 689 -26.34 6.41 -0.24
N TYR A 690 -26.06 5.42 -1.11
CA TYR A 690 -26.52 5.46 -2.50
C TYR A 690 -28.04 5.42 -2.61
N ALA A 691 -28.74 4.73 -1.72
CA ALA A 691 -30.20 4.78 -1.63
C ALA A 691 -30.68 6.20 -1.24
N ALA A 692 -30.04 6.82 -0.24
CA ALA A 692 -30.38 8.18 0.20
C ALA A 692 -30.12 9.23 -0.90
N LEU A 693 -28.96 9.18 -1.56
CA LEU A 693 -28.60 10.09 -2.65
C LEU A 693 -29.58 9.99 -3.84
N ARG A 694 -30.02 8.77 -4.20
CA ARG A 694 -31.01 8.57 -5.26
C ARG A 694 -32.36 9.19 -4.95
N GLN A 695 -32.80 9.14 -3.69
CA GLN A 695 -34.07 9.74 -3.27
C GLN A 695 -33.96 11.26 -3.08
N LEU A 696 -32.81 11.75 -2.61
CA LEU A 696 -32.54 13.18 -2.50
C LEU A 696 -32.40 13.85 -3.87
N ALA A 697 -31.90 13.12 -4.88
CA ALA A 697 -31.53 13.64 -6.20
C ALA A 697 -30.48 14.77 -6.14
N VAL A 698 -29.51 14.62 -5.23
CA VAL A 698 -28.43 15.57 -4.98
C VAL A 698 -27.08 14.86 -5.18
N PRO A 699 -26.06 15.52 -5.77
CA PRO A 699 -24.71 14.96 -5.87
C PRO A 699 -24.10 14.64 -4.51
N ALA A 700 -23.34 13.55 -4.40
CA ALA A 700 -22.70 13.12 -3.15
C ALA A 700 -21.81 14.20 -2.53
N ALA A 701 -21.04 14.88 -3.37
CA ALA A 701 -20.13 15.94 -2.96
C ALA A 701 -20.84 17.18 -2.42
N GLU A 702 -22.16 17.33 -2.61
CA GLU A 702 -22.97 18.45 -2.13
C GLU A 702 -23.78 18.10 -0.86
N CYS A 703 -23.56 16.91 -0.32
CA CYS A 703 -24.18 16.44 0.92
C CYS A 703 -23.17 16.49 2.08
N ILE A 704 -23.66 16.56 3.32
CA ILE A 704 -22.87 16.22 4.51
C ILE A 704 -23.54 15.07 5.26
N ALA A 705 -22.77 14.03 5.56
CA ALA A 705 -23.21 12.93 6.41
C ALA A 705 -22.89 13.20 7.89
N PHE A 706 -23.75 12.75 8.79
CA PHE A 706 -23.51 12.69 10.24
C PHE A 706 -23.49 11.24 10.68
N GLU A 707 -22.44 10.87 11.39
CA GLU A 707 -22.15 9.50 11.83
C GLU A 707 -21.50 9.48 13.21
N ASP A 708 -21.45 8.33 13.86
CA ASP A 708 -20.79 8.15 15.16
C ASP A 708 -19.69 7.07 15.14
N SER A 709 -19.64 6.24 14.09
CA SER A 709 -18.78 5.06 13.99
C SER A 709 -17.87 5.07 12.76
N GLU A 710 -16.76 4.33 12.84
CA GLU A 710 -15.78 4.17 11.75
C GLU A 710 -16.41 3.46 10.55
N ASN A 711 -17.29 2.46 10.78
CA ASN A 711 -18.04 1.82 9.71
C ASN A 711 -18.96 2.81 8.99
N GLY A 712 -19.57 3.72 9.73
CA GLY A 712 -20.37 4.82 9.20
C GLY A 712 -19.56 5.80 8.35
N LEU A 713 -18.44 6.29 8.89
CA LEU A 713 -17.51 7.16 8.16
C LEU A 713 -17.03 6.52 6.85
N ARG A 714 -16.66 5.23 6.90
CA ARG A 714 -16.21 4.49 5.71
C ARG A 714 -17.32 4.39 4.66
N ALA A 715 -18.54 4.09 5.07
CA ALA A 715 -19.69 4.02 4.16
C ALA A 715 -20.00 5.38 3.51
N ALA A 716 -20.01 6.47 4.29
CA ALA A 716 -20.22 7.81 3.77
C ALA A 716 -19.12 8.24 2.77
N ARG A 717 -17.85 7.99 3.12
CA ARG A 717 -16.71 8.31 2.25
C ARG A 717 -16.69 7.48 0.97
N ALA A 718 -17.02 6.19 1.06
CA ALA A 718 -17.15 5.32 -0.11
C ALA A 718 -18.26 5.79 -1.06
N ALA A 719 -19.31 6.43 -0.52
CA ALA A 719 -20.36 7.07 -1.32
C ALA A 719 -19.99 8.47 -1.85
N GLY A 720 -18.79 8.97 -1.55
CA GLY A 720 -18.33 10.31 -1.94
C GLY A 720 -18.89 11.46 -1.11
N ILE A 721 -19.42 11.18 0.09
CA ILE A 721 -20.06 12.17 0.97
C ILE A 721 -19.10 12.56 2.10
N PRO A 722 -18.75 13.85 2.27
CA PRO A 722 -18.00 14.31 3.43
C PRO A 722 -18.81 14.14 4.72
N ALA A 723 -18.16 13.73 5.81
CA ALA A 723 -18.85 13.33 7.04
C ALA A 723 -18.37 14.07 8.29
N VAL A 724 -19.30 14.52 9.12
CA VAL A 724 -19.06 14.98 10.50
C VAL A 724 -19.31 13.82 11.45
N ILE A 725 -18.33 13.53 12.29
CA ILE A 725 -18.40 12.41 13.24
C ILE A 725 -18.69 12.91 14.64
N THR A 726 -19.62 12.24 15.31
CA THR A 726 -19.89 12.43 16.73
C THR A 726 -19.72 11.14 17.52
N PRO A 727 -18.53 10.80 18.03
CA PRO A 727 -18.34 9.51 18.70
C PRO A 727 -19.18 9.38 19.97
N THR A 728 -19.58 8.15 20.31
CA THR A 728 -20.22 7.76 21.58
C THR A 728 -19.21 7.06 22.49
N ALA A 729 -19.60 6.67 23.71
CA ALA A 729 -18.73 5.85 24.56
C ALA A 729 -18.31 4.53 23.88
N TYR A 730 -19.19 3.97 23.04
CA TYR A 730 -18.95 2.73 22.30
C TYR A 730 -17.99 2.90 21.12
N THR A 731 -17.87 4.11 20.57
CA THR A 731 -17.07 4.38 19.36
C THR A 731 -15.89 5.33 19.58
N ALA A 732 -15.71 5.90 20.78
CA ALA A 732 -14.67 6.88 21.08
C ALA A 732 -13.22 6.40 20.85
N TRP A 733 -13.00 5.08 20.88
CA TRP A 733 -11.69 4.46 20.64
C TRP A 733 -11.43 4.12 19.16
N GLN A 734 -12.41 4.34 18.27
CA GLN A 734 -12.30 4.09 16.84
C GLN A 734 -11.52 5.21 16.13
N ARG A 735 -11.07 4.95 14.89
CA ARG A 735 -10.32 5.94 14.10
C ARG A 735 -11.23 6.64 13.09
N PHE A 736 -11.13 7.95 13.02
CA PHE A 736 -12.00 8.80 12.18
C PHE A 736 -11.21 9.61 11.14
N ASP A 737 -10.13 9.02 10.62
CA ASP A 737 -9.26 9.65 9.63
C ASP A 737 -10.05 9.98 8.35
N GLY A 738 -9.98 11.26 7.93
CA GLY A 738 -10.71 11.77 6.78
C GLY A 738 -12.16 12.19 7.05
N ALA A 739 -12.59 12.25 8.31
CA ALA A 739 -13.79 13.01 8.69
C ALA A 739 -13.57 14.52 8.49
N LEU A 740 -14.62 15.24 8.11
CA LEU A 740 -14.62 16.70 8.00
C LEU A 740 -14.40 17.35 9.37
N LEU A 741 -15.00 16.76 10.40
CA LEU A 741 -14.87 17.20 11.78
C LEU A 741 -15.23 16.05 12.73
N VAL A 742 -14.58 15.98 13.89
CA VAL A 742 -14.89 15.01 14.94
C VAL A 742 -15.22 15.75 16.24
N LEU A 743 -16.45 15.59 16.75
CA LEU A 743 -16.98 16.33 17.90
C LEU A 743 -17.64 15.42 18.92
N PRO A 744 -17.69 15.75 20.21
CA PRO A 744 -18.43 14.92 21.18
C PRO A 744 -19.96 15.00 21.02
N HIS A 745 -20.48 16.07 20.40
CA HIS A 745 -21.89 16.27 20.02
C HIS A 745 -21.99 17.50 19.09
N LEU A 746 -23.20 17.85 18.61
CA LEU A 746 -23.39 19.04 17.74
C LEU A 746 -23.70 20.33 18.52
N GLY A 747 -24.09 20.21 19.79
CA GLY A 747 -24.22 21.33 20.73
C GLY A 747 -25.54 22.08 20.65
N ASP A 748 -25.98 22.57 21.81
CA ASP A 748 -27.19 23.36 22.03
C ASP A 748 -26.87 24.61 22.88
N PRO A 749 -27.74 25.63 22.91
CA PRO A 749 -27.58 26.78 23.81
C PRO A 749 -27.36 26.39 25.28
N ASP A 750 -28.02 25.31 25.72
CA ASP A 750 -27.93 24.81 27.10
C ASP A 750 -26.82 23.76 27.28
N ARG A 751 -26.17 23.32 26.19
CA ARG A 751 -25.09 22.35 26.18
C ARG A 751 -24.06 22.69 25.10
N LEU A 752 -23.24 23.68 25.40
CA LEU A 752 -22.25 24.27 24.49
C LEU A 752 -21.08 23.33 24.19
N MET A 753 -20.43 23.56 23.06
CA MET A 753 -19.18 22.89 22.68
C MET A 753 -17.97 23.42 23.48
N PRO A 754 -16.98 22.55 23.79
CA PRO A 754 -15.71 22.97 24.38
C PRO A 754 -15.04 24.04 23.51
N GLN A 755 -14.48 25.05 24.17
CA GLN A 755 -13.86 26.19 23.49
C GLN A 755 -12.67 25.75 22.64
N GLY A 756 -12.62 26.21 21.40
CA GLY A 756 -11.54 25.90 20.46
C GLY A 756 -11.77 24.71 19.53
N MET A 757 -12.81 23.88 19.76
CA MET A 757 -13.09 22.71 18.89
C MET A 757 -13.62 23.06 17.50
N LEU A 758 -14.31 24.19 17.34
CA LEU A 758 -14.95 24.56 16.06
C LEU A 758 -14.16 25.63 15.27
N GLY A 759 -13.07 26.15 15.83
CA GLY A 759 -12.44 27.38 15.34
C GLY A 759 -13.37 28.60 15.48
N VAL A 760 -12.85 29.75 15.88
CA VAL A 760 -13.65 30.98 16.15
C VAL A 760 -14.56 30.87 17.40
N GLU A 761 -15.23 31.97 17.81
CA GLU A 761 -16.13 32.07 18.99
C GLU A 761 -17.40 31.18 18.95
N ARG A 762 -17.53 30.30 17.97
CA ARG A 762 -18.73 29.45 17.81
C ARG A 762 -18.82 28.41 18.92
N ARG A 763 -20.05 28.16 19.39
CA ARG A 763 -20.34 27.27 20.53
C ARG A 763 -21.20 26.05 20.17
N TRP A 764 -21.64 25.91 18.92
CA TRP A 764 -22.40 24.76 18.39
C TRP A 764 -22.28 24.69 16.86
N VAL A 765 -22.69 23.56 16.28
CA VAL A 765 -22.71 23.32 14.82
C VAL A 765 -24.02 23.84 14.22
N ASP A 766 -23.95 24.94 13.47
CA ASP A 766 -25.07 25.54 12.72
C ASP A 766 -24.86 25.36 11.20
N LEU A 767 -25.87 25.71 10.40
CA LEU A 767 -25.80 25.59 8.94
C LEU A 767 -24.68 26.44 8.34
N ASP A 768 -24.37 27.58 8.94
CA ASP A 768 -23.32 28.46 8.44
C ASP A 768 -21.92 27.85 8.65
N LEU A 769 -21.69 27.16 9.77
CA LEU A 769 -20.47 26.39 9.97
C LEU A 769 -20.39 25.25 8.95
N LEU A 770 -21.47 24.49 8.77
CA LEU A 770 -21.49 23.37 7.82
C LEU A 770 -21.21 23.84 6.38
N ARG A 771 -21.79 24.96 5.96
CA ARG A 771 -21.49 25.59 4.66
C ARG A 771 -20.04 26.04 4.55
N SER A 772 -19.48 26.59 5.63
CA SER A 772 -18.07 26.99 5.65
C SER A 772 -17.13 25.80 5.58
N LEU A 773 -17.47 24.68 6.22
CA LEU A 773 -16.69 23.45 6.17
C LEU A 773 -16.83 22.77 4.80
N HIS A 774 -17.99 22.87 4.15
CA HIS A 774 -18.22 22.32 2.82
C HIS A 774 -17.48 23.06 1.70
N ALA A 775 -17.27 24.37 1.86
CA ALA A 775 -16.60 25.22 0.87
C ALA A 775 -15.06 25.08 0.84
N HIS A 776 -14.48 24.29 1.75
CA HIS A 776 -13.05 24.09 1.94
C HIS A 776 -12.70 22.60 1.89
#